data_AF-A0A2V3J1N4-F1
#
_entry.id   AF-A0A2V3J1N4-F1
#
_cell.length_a   1.000
_cell.length_b   1.000
_cell.length_c   1.000
_cell.angle_alpha   90.00
_cell.angle_beta   90.00
_cell.angle_gamma   90.00
#
_symmetry.space_group_name_H-M   'P 1'
#
loop_
_entity.id
_entity.type
_entity.pdbx_description
1 polymer ?
#
loop_
_entity_poly.entity_id
_entity_poly.type
_entity_poly.pdbx_seq_one_letter_code
_entity_poly.pdbx_strand_id
1 'polypeptide(L)'
;MKMLSRKGRSPTGFEFDLPCTTDMFQTLMSPRKWGPAEHLTILLMLVQLLTLPIVSLLPRAHFVLVFAFWRMAYNLGIARLLYVQSKRNAITNWLQSLSPSARALVHWASTKSMDDDYAWEKLPACYNAWIAFRALSMVILTNDGFSYFLLAISCFNPFHTSPLWQLAVCIPLGLAFFILSFWSKGAAHHVLGDFAWYWGDFFFTVDADLKFDGVFELFPHPMYTVGYAAYYGAALICRSYTLLALSLLAHIAQLVFLALVEEPHIQKIYGPKTEKRADPKPSVSESSLKSVPSLYEEFVHAAPRLPVVLSLTFAFSTVTALAISARPSTAKAVYLLFFWCIIHWTALTFGLPSKEGGERNLWMRWYNARGYSTFQAFSTWQHVYLVSFMMKHALFLIAASTFAPSKPLHRISMAETISDMLVGISLIAIAIISLASTWQDLGYFGFFYGDFFVKPERNELQRAGMFRYITNPEATLGYLVYYGMAFVRQSRGLFVVAAICQVFHLVFVSSIEAKHIEVTYETSRVATPLEKATVKLPIVSTLHRFTSSILRSVYHYMGTVGKKQAQQTVHHLSVRKDRLKADLNKSLANARDKHVKPRTEEWRSRAESVVGDLNCDAIVSMLGNRGIIVEPVSQCQTEGE
;
A
#
# COMPACT_ATOMS: atom_id res chain seq x y z
N MET A 1 1.24 -10.85 -43.79
CA MET A 1 0.23 -10.76 -42.73
C MET A 1 -0.61 -9.52 -43.01
N LYS A 2 -1.85 -9.67 -43.49
CA LYS A 2 -2.74 -8.52 -43.80
C LYS A 2 -3.09 -7.84 -42.48
N MET A 3 -2.53 -6.65 -42.22
CA MET A 3 -2.94 -5.82 -41.08
C MET A 3 -4.40 -5.43 -41.30
N LEU A 4 -5.26 -5.75 -40.32
CA LEU A 4 -6.61 -5.17 -40.22
C LEU A 4 -6.47 -3.65 -40.35
N SER A 5 -7.26 -3.02 -41.24
CA SER A 5 -7.20 -1.57 -41.46
C SER A 5 -7.45 -0.85 -40.14
N ARG A 6 -6.39 -0.26 -39.56
CA ARG A 6 -6.53 0.57 -38.36
C ARG A 6 -7.08 1.91 -38.82
N LYS A 7 -8.24 2.31 -38.31
CA LYS A 7 -8.81 3.63 -38.56
C LYS A 7 -8.36 4.61 -37.48
N GLY A 8 -7.93 5.78 -37.92
CA GLY A 8 -7.69 6.94 -37.06
C GLY A 8 -8.91 7.84 -37.03
N ARG A 9 -9.14 8.52 -35.91
CA ARG A 9 -10.18 9.55 -35.75
C ARG A 9 -9.56 10.85 -35.29
N SER A 10 -9.79 11.92 -36.05
CA SER A 10 -9.30 13.26 -35.71
C SER A 10 -10.02 13.83 -34.47
N PRO A 11 -9.49 14.88 -33.84
CA PRO A 11 -10.20 15.60 -32.77
C PRO A 11 -11.55 16.19 -33.21
N THR A 12 -11.76 16.39 -34.52
CA THR A 12 -13.03 16.87 -35.09
C THR A 12 -14.00 15.73 -35.44
N GLY A 13 -13.63 14.48 -35.20
CA GLY A 13 -14.44 13.29 -35.50
C GLY A 13 -14.29 12.74 -36.91
N PHE A 14 -13.38 13.27 -37.73
CA PHE A 14 -13.14 12.76 -39.09
C PHE A 14 -12.35 11.45 -39.03
N GLU A 15 -12.87 10.39 -39.63
CA GLU A 15 -12.21 9.09 -39.71
C GLU A 15 -11.36 8.99 -40.98
N PHE A 16 -10.17 8.39 -40.86
CA PHE A 16 -9.24 8.20 -41.96
C PHE A 16 -8.46 6.89 -41.79
N ASP A 17 -8.03 6.31 -42.91
CA ASP A 17 -7.18 5.11 -42.90
C ASP A 17 -5.75 5.49 -42.51
N LEU A 18 -5.15 4.71 -41.60
CA LEU A 18 -3.80 4.97 -41.12
C LEU A 18 -2.76 4.39 -42.09
N PRO A 19 -1.89 5.24 -42.67
CA PRO A 19 -0.73 4.77 -43.41
C PRO A 19 0.22 3.96 -42.52
N CYS A 20 0.96 3.05 -43.13
CA CYS A 20 1.99 2.29 -42.46
C CYS A 20 3.17 3.20 -42.09
N THR A 21 3.60 3.14 -40.83
CA THR A 21 4.81 3.81 -40.37
C THR A 21 5.94 2.81 -40.25
N THR A 22 7.07 3.07 -40.90
CA THR A 22 8.29 2.27 -40.71
C THR A 22 8.91 2.57 -39.34
N ASP A 23 9.25 1.54 -38.57
CA ASP A 23 9.94 1.64 -37.27
C ASP A 23 11.19 2.55 -37.35
N MET A 24 11.45 3.34 -36.31
CA MET A 24 12.66 4.17 -36.19
C MET A 24 13.96 3.37 -36.39
N PHE A 25 14.12 2.22 -35.72
CA PHE A 25 15.33 1.41 -35.82
C PHE A 25 15.54 0.91 -37.25
N GLN A 26 14.45 0.48 -37.90
CA GLN A 26 14.49 0.04 -39.28
C GLN A 26 14.80 1.20 -40.25
N THR A 27 14.26 2.38 -39.97
CA THR A 27 14.53 3.62 -40.71
C THR A 27 16.01 4.00 -40.61
N LEU A 28 16.57 4.01 -39.40
CA LEU A 28 17.98 4.31 -39.16
C LEU A 28 18.92 3.25 -39.75
N MET A 29 18.50 1.98 -39.87
CA MET A 29 19.29 0.94 -40.53
C MET A 29 19.17 0.94 -42.06
N SER A 30 18.33 1.80 -42.64
CA SER A 30 18.05 1.84 -44.08
C SER A 30 18.46 3.18 -44.70
N PRO A 31 19.76 3.43 -44.96
CA PRO A 31 20.26 4.72 -45.48
C PRO A 31 19.56 5.23 -46.73
N ARG A 32 19.04 4.33 -47.57
CA ARG A 32 18.31 4.67 -48.80
C ARG A 32 17.00 5.44 -48.53
N LYS A 33 16.38 5.22 -47.37
CA LYS A 33 15.13 5.88 -46.96
C LYS A 33 15.34 7.15 -46.13
N TRP A 34 16.58 7.57 -45.91
CA TRP A 34 16.85 8.72 -45.04
C TRP A 34 16.36 10.03 -45.64
N GLY A 35 15.56 10.74 -44.84
CA GLY A 35 15.14 12.11 -45.02
C GLY A 35 16.03 13.10 -44.27
N PRO A 36 15.71 14.39 -44.35
CA PRO A 36 16.49 15.44 -43.70
C PRO A 36 16.57 15.27 -42.19
N ALA A 37 15.49 14.80 -41.53
CA ALA A 37 15.49 14.51 -40.10
C ALA A 37 16.45 13.38 -39.73
N GLU A 38 16.48 12.29 -40.51
CA GLU A 38 17.43 11.18 -40.31
C GLU A 38 18.87 11.65 -40.55
N HIS A 39 19.12 12.40 -41.62
CA HIS A 39 20.46 12.96 -41.89
C HIS A 39 20.93 13.89 -40.77
N LEU A 40 20.05 14.76 -40.26
CA LEU A 40 20.35 15.63 -39.12
C LEU A 40 20.64 14.80 -37.88
N THR A 41 19.87 13.74 -37.61
CA THR A 41 20.08 12.83 -36.48
C THR A 41 21.46 12.21 -36.54
N ILE A 42 21.82 11.62 -37.68
CA ILE A 42 23.13 10.98 -37.89
C ILE A 42 24.26 12.01 -37.84
N LEU A 43 24.09 13.19 -38.45
CA LEU A 43 25.08 14.27 -38.39
C LEU A 43 25.37 14.69 -36.95
N LEU A 44 24.34 14.90 -36.13
CA LEU A 44 24.49 15.27 -34.73
C LEU A 44 25.15 14.16 -33.90
N MET A 45 24.84 12.90 -34.19
CA MET A 45 25.55 11.76 -33.60
C MET A 45 27.02 11.72 -34.03
N LEU A 46 27.33 11.96 -35.31
CA LEU A 46 28.71 11.99 -35.81
C LEU A 46 29.50 13.13 -35.17
N VAL A 47 28.93 14.34 -35.07
CA VAL A 47 29.55 15.48 -34.38
C VAL A 47 29.88 15.13 -32.94
N GLN A 48 28.95 14.47 -32.24
CA GLN A 48 29.20 13.98 -30.88
C GLN A 48 30.27 12.89 -30.85
N LEU A 49 30.29 11.97 -31.83
CA LEU A 49 31.28 10.90 -31.93
C LEU A 49 32.70 11.44 -32.13
N LEU A 50 32.86 12.59 -32.79
CA LEU A 50 34.16 13.28 -32.95
C LEU A 50 34.78 13.70 -31.61
N THR A 51 34.04 13.67 -30.50
CA THR A 51 34.58 13.90 -29.15
C THR A 51 35.35 12.68 -28.61
N LEU A 52 35.14 11.47 -29.13
CA LEU A 52 35.77 10.25 -28.60
C LEU A 52 37.31 10.24 -28.72
N PRO A 53 37.94 10.59 -29.86
CA PRO A 53 39.39 10.63 -29.97
C PRO A 53 40.06 11.58 -28.97
N ILE A 54 39.32 12.60 -28.52
CA ILE A 54 39.78 13.63 -27.59
C ILE A 54 39.10 13.52 -26.20
N VAL A 55 38.47 12.39 -25.88
CA VAL A 55 37.73 12.20 -24.62
C VAL A 55 38.61 12.40 -23.39
N SER A 56 39.89 12.08 -23.48
CA SER A 56 40.88 12.28 -22.41
C SER A 56 41.26 13.75 -22.20
N LEU A 57 41.07 14.59 -23.22
CA LEU A 57 41.36 16.03 -23.20
C LEU A 57 40.13 16.86 -22.78
N LEU A 58 38.93 16.32 -22.97
CA LEU A 58 37.69 16.99 -22.63
C LEU A 58 37.33 16.77 -21.14
N PRO A 59 36.91 17.83 -20.41
CA PRO A 59 36.44 17.66 -19.06
C PRO A 59 35.13 16.86 -19.07
N ARG A 60 34.91 15.99 -18.07
CA ARG A 60 33.65 15.23 -17.92
C ARG A 60 32.41 16.13 -17.96
N ALA A 61 32.54 17.36 -17.47
CA ALA A 61 31.47 18.36 -17.51
C ALA A 61 30.92 18.60 -18.93
N HIS A 62 31.75 18.51 -19.98
CA HIS A 62 31.30 18.60 -21.36
C HIS A 62 30.23 17.55 -21.68
N PHE A 63 30.53 16.28 -21.43
CA PHE A 63 29.59 15.18 -21.68
C PHE A 63 28.34 15.27 -20.82
N VAL A 64 28.48 15.72 -19.56
CA VAL A 64 27.34 15.97 -18.67
C VAL A 64 26.43 17.05 -19.24
N LEU A 65 26.98 18.16 -19.73
CA LEU A 65 26.20 19.26 -20.30
C LEU A 65 25.51 18.87 -21.60
N VAL A 66 26.19 18.13 -22.49
CA VAL A 66 25.59 17.62 -23.73
C VAL A 66 24.44 16.67 -23.43
N PHE A 67 24.65 15.72 -22.50
CA PHE A 67 23.58 14.82 -22.07
C PHE A 67 22.43 15.59 -21.40
N ALA A 68 22.72 16.53 -20.51
CA ALA A 68 21.71 17.34 -19.84
C ALA A 68 20.87 18.17 -20.83
N PHE A 69 21.49 18.72 -21.88
CA PHE A 69 20.80 19.42 -22.95
C PHE A 69 19.77 18.52 -23.65
N TRP A 70 20.19 17.35 -24.11
CA TRP A 70 19.29 16.41 -24.79
C TRP A 70 18.23 15.85 -23.85
N ARG A 71 18.59 15.60 -22.60
CA ARG A 71 17.66 15.18 -21.56
C ARG A 71 16.58 16.22 -21.30
N MET A 72 16.94 17.50 -21.24
CA MET A 72 15.97 18.59 -21.10
C MET A 72 15.14 18.76 -22.38
N ALA A 73 15.72 18.63 -23.56
CA ALA A 73 14.98 18.66 -24.82
C ALA A 73 13.93 17.54 -24.86
N TYR A 74 14.28 16.34 -24.40
CA TYR A 74 13.35 15.24 -24.24
C TYR A 74 12.30 15.55 -23.16
N ASN A 75 12.65 15.61 -21.88
CA ASN A 75 11.65 15.62 -20.83
C ASN A 75 10.93 16.96 -20.64
N LEU A 76 11.56 18.10 -20.91
CA LEU A 76 10.95 19.43 -20.77
C LEU A 76 10.47 19.98 -22.12
N GLY A 77 11.28 19.84 -23.17
CA GLY A 77 10.95 20.31 -24.51
C GLY A 77 9.73 19.59 -25.09
N ILE A 78 9.79 18.25 -25.16
CA ILE A 78 8.66 17.45 -25.65
C ILE A 78 7.45 17.60 -24.71
N ALA A 79 7.63 17.60 -23.38
CA ALA A 79 6.54 17.87 -22.42
C ALA A 79 5.77 19.15 -22.78
N ARG A 80 6.48 20.25 -23.00
CA ARG A 80 5.86 21.54 -23.31
C ARG A 80 5.11 21.48 -24.64
N LEU A 81 5.70 20.86 -25.66
CA LEU A 81 5.06 20.70 -26.98
C LEU A 81 3.76 19.88 -26.86
N LEU A 82 3.82 18.72 -26.20
CA LEU A 82 2.68 17.85 -25.98
C LEU A 82 1.60 18.48 -25.09
N TYR A 83 1.99 19.17 -24.03
CA TYR A 83 1.05 19.84 -23.12
C TYR A 83 0.23 20.91 -23.86
N VAL A 84 0.89 21.75 -24.67
CA VAL A 84 0.20 22.79 -25.45
C VAL A 84 -0.59 22.17 -26.61
N GLN A 85 -0.08 21.10 -27.24
CA GLN A 85 -0.82 20.33 -28.23
C GLN A 85 -2.11 19.76 -27.65
N SER A 86 -2.08 19.10 -26.48
CA SER A 86 -3.26 18.48 -25.85
C SER A 86 -4.38 19.48 -25.49
N LYS A 87 -4.00 20.74 -25.20
CA LYS A 87 -4.95 21.79 -24.77
C LYS A 87 -5.43 22.68 -25.91
N ARG A 88 -4.58 22.96 -26.89
CA ARG A 88 -4.82 24.00 -27.90
C ARG A 88 -4.57 23.53 -29.34
N ASN A 89 -4.27 22.25 -29.55
CA ASN A 89 -3.86 21.70 -30.86
C ASN A 89 -2.74 22.54 -31.51
N ALA A 90 -1.82 23.07 -30.70
CA ALA A 90 -0.91 24.13 -31.14
C ALA A 90 0.05 23.71 -32.27
N ILE A 91 0.52 22.46 -32.29
CA ILE A 91 1.41 21.97 -33.37
C ILE A 91 0.59 21.81 -34.65
N THR A 92 -0.64 21.30 -34.54
CA THR A 92 -1.58 21.20 -35.67
C THR A 92 -1.92 22.58 -36.25
N ASN A 93 -2.26 23.54 -35.39
CA ASN A 93 -2.58 24.90 -35.80
C ASN A 93 -1.36 25.63 -36.37
N TRP A 94 -0.19 25.43 -35.78
CA TRP A 94 1.07 25.95 -36.29
C TRP A 94 1.33 25.45 -37.72
N LEU A 95 1.23 24.14 -37.97
CA LEU A 95 1.42 23.56 -39.30
C LEU A 95 0.44 24.13 -40.34
N GLN A 96 -0.81 24.33 -39.95
CA GLN A 96 -1.84 24.94 -40.81
C GLN A 96 -1.55 26.43 -41.10
N SER A 97 -1.00 27.16 -40.12
CA SER A 97 -0.66 28.59 -40.26
C SER A 97 0.58 28.86 -41.13
N LEU A 98 1.40 27.84 -41.41
CA LEU A 98 2.59 27.99 -42.24
C LEU A 98 2.24 28.40 -43.67
N SER A 99 3.07 29.26 -44.26
CA SER A 99 3.04 29.56 -45.69
C SER A 99 3.28 28.29 -46.52
N PRO A 100 2.86 28.25 -47.81
CA PRO A 100 3.06 27.08 -48.66
C PRO A 100 4.52 26.61 -48.74
N SER A 101 5.47 27.55 -48.83
CA SER A 101 6.90 27.26 -48.86
C SER A 101 7.40 26.67 -47.53
N ALA A 102 7.01 27.24 -46.40
CA ALA A 102 7.38 26.71 -45.08
C ALA A 102 6.76 25.33 -44.83
N ARG A 103 5.51 25.11 -45.26
CA ARG A 103 4.84 23.81 -45.17
C ARG A 103 5.52 22.76 -46.06
N ALA A 104 5.93 23.13 -47.27
CA ALA A 104 6.69 22.25 -48.16
C ALA A 104 8.05 21.86 -47.56
N LEU A 105 8.70 22.77 -46.82
CA LEU A 105 9.93 22.46 -46.10
C LEU A 105 9.68 21.44 -44.98
N VAL A 106 8.62 21.61 -44.17
CA VAL A 106 8.26 20.66 -43.11
C VAL A 106 7.90 19.29 -43.70
N HIS A 107 7.14 19.29 -44.81
CA HIS A 107 6.82 18.08 -45.55
C HIS A 107 8.11 17.35 -45.97
N TRP A 108 8.98 18.02 -46.72
CA TRP A 108 10.27 17.47 -47.16
C TRP A 108 11.14 16.95 -46.00
N ALA A 109 11.13 17.65 -44.87
CA ALA A 109 11.92 17.30 -43.70
C ALA A 109 11.44 16.04 -42.95
N SER A 110 10.16 15.68 -43.06
CA SER A 110 9.52 14.71 -42.15
C SER A 110 8.93 13.46 -42.81
N THR A 111 8.82 13.40 -44.14
CA THR A 111 8.03 12.34 -44.80
C THR A 111 8.82 11.35 -45.65
N LYS A 112 10.12 11.59 -45.89
CA LYS A 112 10.91 10.70 -46.78
C LYS A 112 11.10 9.28 -46.23
N SER A 113 10.97 9.09 -44.92
CA SER A 113 10.98 7.78 -44.26
C SER A 113 9.60 7.09 -44.23
N MET A 114 8.55 7.72 -44.80
CA MET A 114 7.24 7.09 -44.97
C MET A 114 7.21 6.15 -46.17
N ASP A 115 6.31 5.18 -46.12
CA ASP A 115 6.06 4.24 -47.22
C ASP A 115 5.10 4.85 -48.27
N ASP A 116 4.98 4.17 -49.42
CA ASP A 116 4.28 4.67 -50.62
C ASP A 116 2.77 4.90 -50.42
N ASP A 117 2.19 4.37 -49.34
CA ASP A 117 0.78 4.56 -48.98
C ASP A 117 0.50 5.93 -48.32
N TYR A 118 1.54 6.67 -47.94
CA TYR A 118 1.43 7.99 -47.35
C TYR A 118 1.22 9.09 -48.39
N ALA A 119 0.07 9.77 -48.34
CA ALA A 119 -0.25 10.93 -49.17
C ALA A 119 -0.59 12.17 -48.31
N TRP A 120 0.35 13.11 -48.20
CA TRP A 120 0.24 14.31 -47.35
C TRP A 120 -1.07 15.07 -47.54
N GLU A 121 -1.50 15.29 -48.79
CA GLU A 121 -2.70 16.08 -49.12
C GLU A 121 -4.01 15.37 -48.79
N LYS A 122 -4.01 14.03 -48.70
CA LYS A 122 -5.21 13.23 -48.42
C LYS A 122 -5.46 13.03 -46.92
N LEU A 123 -4.46 13.31 -46.09
CA LEU A 123 -4.50 13.05 -44.65
C LEU A 123 -4.83 14.32 -43.86
N PRO A 124 -5.50 14.18 -42.70
CA PRO A 124 -5.86 15.33 -41.89
C PRO A 124 -4.62 16.00 -41.29
N ALA A 125 -4.71 17.31 -41.06
CA ALA A 125 -3.61 18.11 -40.52
C ALA A 125 -3.08 17.59 -39.18
N CYS A 126 -3.91 16.96 -38.35
CA CYS A 126 -3.47 16.34 -37.09
C CYS A 126 -2.47 15.19 -37.33
N TYR A 127 -2.68 14.37 -38.36
CA TYR A 127 -1.76 13.29 -38.72
C TYR A 127 -0.44 13.86 -39.25
N ASN A 128 -0.50 14.81 -40.19
CA ASN A 128 0.71 15.44 -40.74
C ASN A 128 1.51 16.20 -39.67
N ALA A 129 0.83 16.83 -38.70
CA ALA A 129 1.48 17.44 -37.54
C ALA A 129 2.15 16.41 -36.63
N TRP A 130 1.52 15.25 -36.43
CA TRP A 130 2.14 14.13 -35.72
C TRP A 130 3.38 13.62 -36.44
N ILE A 131 3.38 13.54 -37.78
CA ILE A 131 4.57 13.12 -38.55
C ILE A 131 5.74 14.09 -38.37
N ALA A 132 5.48 15.40 -38.46
CA ALA A 132 6.50 16.41 -38.20
C ALA A 132 7.04 16.32 -36.75
N PHE A 133 6.15 16.11 -35.78
CA PHE A 133 6.52 15.94 -34.38
C PHE A 133 7.30 14.63 -34.11
N ARG A 134 6.95 13.54 -34.79
CA ARG A 134 7.65 12.25 -34.74
C ARG A 134 9.09 12.39 -35.25
N ALA A 135 9.28 13.10 -36.37
CA ALA A 135 10.61 13.38 -36.91
C ALA A 135 11.48 14.19 -35.92
N LEU A 136 10.90 15.23 -35.29
CA LEU A 136 11.57 16.00 -34.23
C LEU A 136 11.92 15.12 -33.01
N SER A 137 10.97 14.29 -32.57
CA SER A 137 11.14 13.39 -31.43
C SER A 137 12.24 12.37 -31.69
N MET A 138 12.33 11.81 -32.89
CA MET A 138 13.43 10.93 -33.28
C MET A 138 14.79 11.61 -33.11
N VAL A 139 14.96 12.83 -33.65
CA VAL A 139 16.21 13.60 -33.49
C VAL A 139 16.58 13.73 -32.01
N ILE A 140 15.62 14.11 -31.16
CA ILE A 140 15.85 14.33 -29.73
C ILE A 140 16.17 13.01 -29.01
N LEU A 141 15.34 11.98 -29.17
CA LEU A 141 15.46 10.71 -28.44
C LEU A 141 16.73 9.96 -28.82
N THR A 142 17.10 9.93 -30.10
CA THR A 142 18.32 9.26 -30.55
C THR A 142 19.56 9.97 -30.01
N ASN A 143 19.59 11.30 -30.04
CA ASN A 143 20.73 12.07 -29.51
C ASN A 143 20.79 12.07 -27.96
N ASP A 144 19.65 12.00 -27.26
CA ASP A 144 19.62 11.77 -25.80
C ASP A 144 20.24 10.42 -25.43
N GLY A 145 19.82 9.34 -26.09
CA GLY A 145 20.40 8.01 -25.86
C GLY A 145 21.89 7.94 -26.22
N PHE A 146 22.29 8.57 -27.33
CA PHE A 146 23.68 8.56 -27.79
C PHE A 146 24.60 9.42 -26.92
N SER A 147 24.17 10.61 -26.51
CA SER A 147 24.92 11.44 -25.58
C SER A 147 25.12 10.77 -24.22
N TYR A 148 24.11 10.03 -23.73
CA TYR A 148 24.25 9.20 -22.53
C TYR A 148 25.32 8.10 -22.70
N PHE A 149 25.37 7.45 -23.86
CA PHE A 149 26.39 6.44 -24.15
C PHE A 149 27.82 7.03 -24.13
N LEU A 150 28.03 8.20 -24.74
CA LEU A 150 29.33 8.88 -24.71
C LEU A 150 29.69 9.34 -23.29
N LEU A 151 28.71 9.84 -22.53
CA LEU A 151 28.88 10.15 -21.11
C LEU A 151 29.30 8.91 -20.32
N ALA A 152 28.70 7.74 -20.59
CA ALA A 152 29.07 6.50 -19.94
C ALA A 152 30.54 6.10 -20.22
N ILE A 153 30.99 6.26 -21.48
CA ILE A 153 32.41 6.07 -21.85
C ILE A 153 33.31 7.04 -21.07
N SER A 154 32.97 8.32 -21.01
CA SER A 154 33.76 9.33 -20.26
C SER A 154 33.81 9.06 -18.74
N CYS A 155 32.83 8.32 -18.22
CA CYS A 155 32.70 7.93 -16.82
C CYS A 155 33.22 6.51 -16.54
N PHE A 156 33.73 5.80 -17.54
CA PHE A 156 34.18 4.42 -17.39
C PHE A 156 35.48 4.36 -16.58
N ASN A 157 35.42 3.74 -15.40
CA ASN A 157 36.63 3.38 -14.69
C ASN A 157 37.26 2.15 -15.38
N PRO A 158 38.59 2.08 -15.58
CA PRO A 158 39.23 0.87 -16.12
C PRO A 158 39.06 -0.35 -15.22
N PHE A 159 39.09 -1.58 -15.74
CA PHE A 159 38.84 -2.78 -14.92
C PHE A 159 39.90 -2.99 -13.83
N HIS A 160 41.17 -2.76 -14.15
CA HIS A 160 42.29 -2.95 -13.22
C HIS A 160 42.27 -2.03 -12.00
N THR A 161 41.45 -0.97 -11.99
CA THR A 161 41.37 -0.02 -10.86
C THR A 161 40.37 -0.45 -9.77
N SER A 162 39.63 -1.55 -9.95
CA SER A 162 38.70 -2.04 -8.93
C SER A 162 39.00 -3.45 -8.45
N PRO A 163 38.64 -3.77 -7.20
CA PRO A 163 38.79 -5.11 -6.67
C PRO A 163 37.89 -6.12 -7.41
N LEU A 164 38.34 -7.37 -7.47
CA LEU A 164 37.66 -8.45 -8.20
C LEU A 164 36.21 -8.66 -7.75
N TRP A 165 35.91 -8.55 -6.46
CA TRP A 165 34.54 -8.72 -5.96
C TRP A 165 33.58 -7.67 -6.55
N GLN A 166 34.05 -6.44 -6.75
CA GLN A 166 33.23 -5.36 -7.31
C GLN A 166 32.94 -5.65 -8.79
N LEU A 167 33.94 -6.13 -9.54
CA LEU A 167 33.75 -6.56 -10.92
C LEU A 167 32.78 -7.74 -11.04
N ALA A 168 32.97 -8.76 -10.18
CA ALA A 168 32.15 -9.97 -10.15
C ALA A 168 30.66 -9.69 -9.83
N VAL A 169 30.36 -8.58 -9.14
CA VAL A 169 28.98 -8.15 -8.87
C VAL A 169 28.47 -7.15 -9.91
N CYS A 170 29.21 -6.07 -10.15
CA CYS A 170 28.72 -4.95 -10.96
C CYS A 170 28.60 -5.30 -12.44
N ILE A 171 29.52 -6.09 -13.01
CA ILE A 171 29.47 -6.41 -14.44
C ILE A 171 28.28 -7.33 -14.76
N PRO A 172 28.11 -8.51 -14.11
CA PRO A 172 26.98 -9.38 -14.41
C PRO A 172 25.63 -8.72 -14.10
N LEU A 173 25.52 -7.99 -12.98
CA LEU A 173 24.30 -7.27 -12.63
C LEU A 173 23.99 -6.16 -13.65
N GLY A 174 25.01 -5.43 -14.10
CA GLY A 174 24.87 -4.40 -15.10
C GLY A 174 24.39 -4.97 -16.44
N LEU A 175 24.95 -6.09 -16.89
CA LEU A 175 24.51 -6.81 -18.09
C LEU A 175 23.08 -7.34 -17.94
N ALA A 176 22.72 -7.89 -16.78
CA ALA A 176 21.35 -8.33 -16.51
C ALA A 176 20.34 -7.17 -16.62
N PHE A 177 20.70 -5.98 -16.15
CA PHE A 177 19.87 -4.78 -16.29
C PHE A 177 19.74 -4.30 -17.73
N PHE A 178 20.79 -4.40 -18.54
CA PHE A 178 20.70 -4.15 -19.98
C PHE A 178 19.75 -5.13 -20.67
N ILE A 179 19.89 -6.44 -20.41
CA ILE A 179 19.02 -7.47 -20.98
C ILE A 179 17.57 -7.20 -20.60
N LEU A 180 17.30 -6.97 -19.32
CA LEU A 180 15.96 -6.68 -18.80
C LEU A 180 15.37 -5.42 -19.45
N SER A 181 16.17 -4.37 -19.59
CA SER A 181 15.74 -3.10 -20.19
C SER A 181 15.40 -3.24 -21.67
N PHE A 182 16.25 -3.91 -22.46
CA PHE A 182 16.02 -4.07 -23.89
C PHE A 182 14.87 -5.03 -24.17
N TRP A 183 14.77 -6.12 -23.41
CA TRP A 183 13.62 -7.02 -23.47
C TRP A 183 12.31 -6.28 -23.18
N SER A 184 12.26 -5.50 -22.09
CA SER A 184 11.06 -4.74 -21.71
C SER A 184 10.67 -3.71 -22.78
N LYS A 185 11.64 -2.98 -23.34
CA LYS A 185 11.39 -2.00 -24.41
C LYS A 185 10.94 -2.66 -25.71
N GLY A 186 11.59 -3.74 -26.12
CA GLY A 186 11.21 -4.49 -27.33
C GLY A 186 9.81 -5.08 -27.22
N ALA A 187 9.49 -5.66 -26.07
CA ALA A 187 8.15 -6.17 -25.79
C ALA A 187 7.09 -5.07 -25.78
N ALA A 188 7.40 -3.91 -25.17
CA ALA A 188 6.48 -2.77 -25.14
C ALA A 188 6.25 -2.18 -26.54
N HIS A 189 7.31 -2.00 -27.32
CA HIS A 189 7.24 -1.47 -28.68
C HIS A 189 6.44 -2.39 -29.61
N HIS A 190 6.61 -3.71 -29.51
CA HIS A 190 5.82 -4.68 -30.29
C HIS A 190 4.31 -4.58 -30.04
N VAL A 191 3.89 -4.25 -28.81
CA VAL A 191 2.46 -4.09 -28.45
C VAL A 191 1.93 -2.71 -28.84
N LEU A 192 2.66 -1.65 -28.53
CA LEU A 192 2.24 -0.25 -28.74
C LEU A 192 2.32 0.19 -30.20
N GLY A 193 3.35 -0.27 -30.91
CA GLY A 193 3.75 0.28 -32.21
C GLY A 193 4.20 1.75 -32.14
N ASP A 194 4.55 2.29 -33.30
CA ASP A 194 5.10 3.65 -33.42
C ASP A 194 4.13 4.76 -33.02
N PHE A 195 2.83 4.54 -33.21
CA PHE A 195 1.80 5.50 -32.85
C PHE A 195 1.89 5.92 -31.37
N ALA A 196 1.83 4.95 -30.46
CA ALA A 196 1.93 5.23 -29.03
C ALA A 196 3.36 5.52 -28.57
N TRP A 197 4.39 4.96 -29.22
CA TRP A 197 5.79 5.26 -28.90
C TRP A 197 6.15 6.74 -29.08
N TYR A 198 5.51 7.43 -30.03
CA TYR A 198 5.70 8.85 -30.31
C TYR A 198 4.48 9.71 -29.94
N TRP A 199 3.74 9.33 -28.88
CA TRP A 199 2.65 10.12 -28.29
C TRP A 199 1.59 10.57 -29.33
N GLY A 200 1.25 9.72 -30.29
CA GLY A 200 0.31 10.05 -31.36
C GLY A 200 -1.10 10.35 -30.87
N ASP A 201 -1.48 9.83 -29.71
CA ASP A 201 -2.75 10.08 -29.03
C ASP A 201 -2.96 11.56 -28.64
N PHE A 202 -1.89 12.35 -28.57
CA PHE A 202 -1.96 13.81 -28.44
C PHE A 202 -2.47 14.52 -29.69
N PHE A 203 -2.51 13.85 -30.84
CA PHE A 203 -2.91 14.42 -32.12
C PHE A 203 -4.22 13.86 -32.66
N PHE A 204 -4.42 12.54 -32.56
CA PHE A 204 -5.61 11.83 -33.02
C PHE A 204 -5.76 10.52 -32.27
N THR A 205 -6.96 9.94 -32.23
CA THR A 205 -7.19 8.64 -31.58
C THR A 205 -7.21 7.51 -32.60
N VAL A 206 -6.85 6.30 -32.20
CA VAL A 206 -6.95 5.10 -33.05
C VAL A 206 -7.95 4.15 -32.41
N ASP A 207 -8.85 3.59 -33.22
CA ASP A 207 -9.79 2.55 -32.78
C ASP A 207 -9.01 1.23 -32.63
N ALA A 208 -8.27 1.11 -31.52
CA ALA A 208 -7.58 -0.10 -31.13
C ALA A 208 -7.92 -0.41 -29.67
N ASP A 209 -8.45 -1.61 -29.42
CA ASP A 209 -8.56 -2.11 -28.05
C ASP A 209 -7.14 -2.16 -27.44
N LEU A 210 -6.95 -1.47 -26.31
CA LEU A 210 -5.75 -1.65 -25.49
C LEU A 210 -5.74 -3.10 -24.96
N LYS A 211 -5.07 -3.98 -25.70
CA LYS A 211 -4.79 -5.33 -25.23
C LYS A 211 -3.64 -5.24 -24.24
N PHE A 212 -3.97 -5.31 -22.95
CA PHE A 212 -2.99 -5.51 -21.88
C PHE A 212 -2.45 -6.93 -21.95
N ASP A 213 -1.48 -7.15 -22.85
CA ASP A 213 -0.82 -8.45 -23.06
C ASP A 213 0.69 -8.31 -22.83
N GLY A 214 1.33 -9.40 -22.38
CA GLY A 214 2.76 -9.50 -22.15
C GLY A 214 3.30 -8.54 -21.08
N VAL A 215 4.24 -7.67 -21.45
CA VAL A 215 4.99 -6.82 -20.50
C VAL A 215 4.09 -5.85 -19.73
N PHE A 216 2.97 -5.44 -20.33
CA PHE A 216 1.99 -4.53 -19.71
C PHE A 216 1.16 -5.19 -18.61
N GLU A 217 1.12 -6.52 -18.56
CA GLU A 217 0.52 -7.23 -17.42
C GLU A 217 1.36 -7.08 -16.16
N LEU A 218 2.69 -6.93 -16.32
CA LEU A 218 3.66 -6.87 -15.22
C LEU A 218 3.97 -5.42 -14.83
N PHE A 219 4.06 -4.51 -15.81
CA PHE A 219 4.44 -3.12 -15.60
C PHE A 219 3.47 -2.20 -16.34
N PRO A 220 2.75 -1.29 -15.66
CA PRO A 220 1.83 -0.37 -16.33
C PRO A 220 2.52 0.54 -17.36
N HIS A 221 3.73 1.02 -17.03
CA HIS A 221 4.56 1.84 -17.92
C HIS A 221 5.95 1.20 -18.09
N PRO A 222 6.05 0.10 -18.85
CA PRO A 222 7.28 -0.68 -18.96
C PRO A 222 8.43 0.14 -19.54
N MET A 223 8.14 1.04 -20.47
CA MET A 223 9.14 1.95 -21.08
C MET A 223 9.80 2.89 -20.08
N TYR A 224 9.04 3.39 -19.10
CA TYR A 224 9.49 4.39 -18.15
C TYR A 224 9.89 3.83 -16.79
N THR A 225 9.68 2.53 -16.57
CA THR A 225 10.05 1.85 -15.32
C THR A 225 11.22 0.90 -15.59
N VAL A 226 10.92 -0.34 -15.98
CA VAL A 226 11.92 -1.38 -16.26
C VAL A 226 12.80 -1.04 -17.45
N GLY A 227 12.26 -0.29 -18.42
CA GLY A 227 13.01 0.24 -19.55
C GLY A 227 14.13 1.22 -19.18
N TYR A 228 14.18 1.74 -17.94
CA TYR A 228 15.31 2.54 -17.45
C TYR A 228 16.41 1.71 -16.78
N ALA A 229 16.24 0.39 -16.64
CA ALA A 229 17.25 -0.47 -16.02
C ALA A 229 18.63 -0.36 -16.71
N ALA A 230 18.68 -0.15 -18.03
CA ALA A 230 19.94 0.06 -18.76
C ALA A 230 20.77 1.25 -18.23
N TYR A 231 20.14 2.31 -17.71
CA TYR A 231 20.84 3.46 -17.15
C TYR A 231 21.58 3.07 -15.86
N TYR A 232 20.93 2.29 -15.01
CA TYR A 232 21.57 1.71 -13.82
C TYR A 232 22.60 0.65 -14.19
N GLY A 233 22.35 -0.12 -15.24
CA GLY A 233 23.30 -1.11 -15.76
C GLY A 233 24.59 -0.47 -16.24
N ALA A 234 24.51 0.63 -16.98
CA ALA A 234 25.67 1.42 -17.39
C ALA A 234 26.44 1.98 -16.19
N ALA A 235 25.74 2.54 -15.20
CA ALA A 235 26.36 3.03 -13.96
C ALA A 235 27.13 1.93 -13.21
N LEU A 236 26.58 0.72 -13.17
CA LEU A 236 27.23 -0.46 -12.59
C LEU A 236 28.47 -0.88 -13.39
N ILE A 237 28.37 -1.01 -14.71
CA ILE A 237 29.50 -1.41 -15.56
C ILE A 237 30.65 -0.39 -15.46
N CYS A 238 30.32 0.90 -15.53
CA CYS A 238 31.30 1.98 -15.39
C CYS A 238 31.81 2.15 -13.94
N ARG A 239 31.14 1.56 -12.95
CA ARG A 239 31.41 1.71 -11.50
C ARG A 239 31.52 3.19 -11.11
N SER A 240 30.59 4.02 -11.60
CA SER A 240 30.68 5.47 -11.50
C SER A 240 29.47 6.06 -10.79
N TYR A 241 29.71 6.73 -9.66
CA TYR A 241 28.68 7.49 -8.95
C TYR A 241 28.21 8.71 -9.76
N THR A 242 29.07 9.35 -10.56
CA THR A 242 28.63 10.44 -11.45
C THR A 242 27.57 9.94 -12.43
N LEU A 243 27.83 8.78 -13.05
CA LEU A 243 26.88 8.18 -13.98
C LEU A 243 25.60 7.73 -13.25
N LEU A 244 25.72 7.13 -12.05
CA LEU A 244 24.58 6.75 -11.23
C LEU A 244 23.66 7.95 -10.89
N ALA A 245 24.25 9.07 -10.44
CA ALA A 245 23.49 10.28 -10.14
C ALA A 245 22.74 10.80 -11.38
N LEU A 246 23.41 10.88 -12.53
CA LEU A 246 22.79 11.35 -13.77
C LEU A 246 21.72 10.38 -14.29
N SER A 247 21.91 9.08 -14.11
CA SER A 247 20.90 8.05 -14.39
C SER A 247 19.65 8.20 -13.54
N LEU A 248 19.81 8.45 -12.24
CA LEU A 248 18.70 8.69 -11.32
C LEU A 248 17.95 9.98 -11.70
N LEU A 249 18.67 11.07 -11.96
CA LEU A 249 18.07 12.34 -12.39
C LEU A 249 17.30 12.19 -13.72
N ALA A 250 17.87 11.47 -14.68
CA ALA A 250 17.23 11.19 -15.96
C ALA A 250 15.94 10.38 -15.80
N HIS A 251 15.96 9.36 -14.93
CA HIS A 251 14.79 8.55 -14.65
C HIS A 251 13.72 9.34 -13.88
N ILE A 252 14.11 10.14 -12.88
CA ILE A 252 13.18 11.05 -12.19
C ILE A 252 12.54 12.03 -13.18
N ALA A 253 13.33 12.62 -14.09
CA ALA A 253 12.79 13.50 -15.13
C ALA A 253 11.77 12.79 -16.02
N GLN A 254 12.00 11.51 -16.35
CA GLN A 254 11.03 10.71 -17.09
C GLN A 254 9.76 10.43 -16.29
N LEU A 255 9.87 10.08 -15.00
CA LEU A 255 8.70 9.83 -14.16
C LEU A 255 7.89 11.10 -13.92
N VAL A 256 8.55 12.26 -13.82
CA VAL A 256 7.89 13.57 -13.77
C VAL A 256 7.17 13.87 -15.08
N PHE A 257 7.79 13.61 -16.23
CA PHE A 257 7.14 13.72 -17.55
C PHE A 257 5.89 12.84 -17.62
N LEU A 258 6.00 11.57 -17.21
CA LEU A 258 4.87 10.64 -17.15
C LEU A 258 3.75 11.19 -16.26
N ALA A 259 4.06 11.54 -15.01
CA ALA A 259 3.06 11.94 -14.02
C ALA A 259 2.36 13.27 -14.34
N LEU A 260 3.06 14.23 -14.97
CA LEU A 260 2.55 15.58 -15.19
C LEU A 260 1.96 15.81 -16.59
N VAL A 261 2.36 15.01 -17.59
CA VAL A 261 1.98 15.24 -18.98
C VAL A 261 1.25 14.05 -19.57
N GLU A 262 1.87 12.87 -19.56
CA GLU A 262 1.34 11.71 -20.26
C GLU A 262 0.17 11.05 -19.52
N GLU A 263 0.30 10.78 -18.22
CA GLU A 263 -0.74 10.12 -17.44
C GLU A 263 -2.04 10.95 -17.37
N PRO A 264 -2.02 12.27 -17.10
CA PRO A 264 -3.23 13.09 -17.18
C PRO A 264 -3.87 13.09 -18.57
N HIS A 265 -3.07 12.95 -19.63
CA HIS A 265 -3.57 12.87 -21.00
C HIS A 265 -4.22 11.52 -21.30
N ILE A 266 -3.56 10.42 -20.92
CA ILE A 266 -4.10 9.06 -21.03
C ILE A 266 -5.44 8.97 -20.27
N GLN A 267 -5.51 9.48 -19.05
CA GLN A 267 -6.76 9.51 -18.26
C GLN A 267 -7.86 10.35 -18.92
N LYS A 268 -7.51 11.43 -19.61
CA LYS A 268 -8.48 12.25 -20.35
C LYS A 268 -9.09 11.51 -21.55
N ILE A 269 -8.31 10.69 -22.26
CA ILE A 269 -8.76 9.99 -23.48
C ILE A 269 -9.35 8.62 -23.16
N TYR A 270 -8.65 7.83 -22.36
CA TYR A 270 -8.92 6.42 -22.09
C TYR A 270 -9.45 6.16 -20.68
N GLY A 271 -9.40 7.15 -19.78
CA GLY A 271 -9.95 7.01 -18.44
C GLY A 271 -11.45 6.74 -18.48
N PRO A 272 -12.01 6.12 -17.41
CA PRO A 272 -13.43 5.85 -17.34
C PRO A 272 -14.20 7.17 -17.50
N LYS A 273 -14.95 7.29 -18.62
CA LYS A 273 -15.89 8.39 -18.82
C LYS A 273 -16.82 8.35 -17.62
N THR A 274 -16.83 9.42 -16.85
CA THR A 274 -17.44 9.46 -15.53
C THR A 274 -18.97 9.35 -15.65
N GLU A 275 -19.50 8.14 -15.81
CA GLU A 275 -20.63 7.79 -14.95
C GLU A 275 -20.03 7.79 -13.56
N LYS A 276 -20.49 8.72 -12.72
CA LYS A 276 -20.18 8.73 -11.29
C LYS A 276 -20.33 7.29 -10.83
N ARG A 277 -19.20 6.61 -10.59
CA ARG A 277 -19.18 5.30 -9.96
C ARG A 277 -19.93 5.54 -8.67
N ALA A 278 -21.19 5.09 -8.62
CA ALA A 278 -21.87 4.98 -7.36
C ALA A 278 -20.90 4.18 -6.51
N ASP A 279 -20.42 4.78 -5.41
CA ASP A 279 -19.66 4.06 -4.41
C ASP A 279 -20.37 2.72 -4.23
N PRO A 280 -19.67 1.57 -4.31
CA PRO A 280 -20.31 0.29 -4.07
C PRO A 280 -20.92 0.39 -2.68
N LYS A 281 -22.23 0.66 -2.63
CA LYS A 281 -22.97 0.72 -1.38
C LYS A 281 -22.77 -0.65 -0.73
N PRO A 282 -22.21 -0.73 0.48
CA PRO A 282 -22.23 -1.99 1.19
C PRO A 282 -23.69 -2.37 1.35
N SER A 283 -24.07 -3.50 0.75
CA SER A 283 -25.38 -4.11 0.92
C SER A 283 -25.44 -4.78 2.29
N VAL A 284 -25.22 -4.00 3.34
CA VAL A 284 -25.74 -4.35 4.65
C VAL A 284 -27.21 -4.00 4.59
N SER A 285 -28.09 -4.93 4.96
CA SER A 285 -29.51 -4.65 5.11
C SER A 285 -29.67 -3.35 5.90
N GLU A 286 -30.16 -2.32 5.24
CA GLU A 286 -30.29 -0.96 5.78
C GLU A 286 -31.13 -0.94 7.08
N SER A 287 -31.90 -1.98 7.37
CA SER A 287 -32.62 -2.18 8.63
C SER A 287 -31.72 -2.43 9.86
N SER A 288 -30.48 -2.90 9.68
CA SER A 288 -29.53 -3.20 10.78
C SER A 288 -28.57 -2.04 11.07
N LEU A 289 -28.46 -1.06 10.15
CA LEU A 289 -27.69 0.18 10.34
C LEU A 289 -28.57 1.42 10.59
N LYS A 290 -29.89 1.34 10.39
CA LYS A 290 -30.83 2.45 10.66
C LYS A 290 -31.02 2.77 12.14
N SER A 291 -30.43 2.01 13.07
CA SER A 291 -30.32 2.38 14.49
C SER A 291 -29.02 3.12 14.84
N VAL A 292 -28.18 3.47 13.86
CA VAL A 292 -27.03 4.34 14.07
C VAL A 292 -27.20 5.67 13.32
N PRO A 293 -28.10 6.56 13.79
CA PRO A 293 -27.92 7.98 13.52
C PRO A 293 -26.56 8.39 14.06
N SER A 294 -25.81 9.14 13.26
CA SER A 294 -24.64 9.93 13.65
C SER A 294 -23.22 9.35 13.54
N LEU A 295 -22.84 8.30 12.80
CA LEU A 295 -21.37 7.98 12.70
C LEU A 295 -20.49 9.11 12.11
N TYR A 296 -21.05 10.01 11.30
CA TYR A 296 -20.37 11.24 10.86
C TYR A 296 -20.42 12.36 11.91
N GLU A 297 -21.55 12.50 12.61
CA GLU A 297 -21.73 13.50 13.68
C GLU A 297 -21.00 13.11 14.98
N GLU A 298 -20.98 11.84 15.35
CA GLU A 298 -20.17 11.19 16.37
C GLU A 298 -18.68 11.22 15.99
N PHE A 299 -18.30 11.30 14.72
CA PHE A 299 -16.90 11.54 14.30
C PHE A 299 -16.48 12.99 14.50
N VAL A 300 -17.36 13.95 14.17
CA VAL A 300 -17.16 15.38 14.46
C VAL A 300 -17.21 15.66 15.97
N HIS A 301 -18.03 14.92 16.72
CA HIS A 301 -18.14 14.99 18.18
C HIS A 301 -17.18 14.08 18.96
N ALA A 302 -16.48 13.12 18.32
CA ALA A 302 -15.39 12.30 18.88
C ALA A 302 -13.99 12.87 18.62
N ALA A 303 -13.90 14.00 17.91
CA ALA A 303 -12.74 14.89 17.90
C ALA A 303 -12.14 15.20 19.31
N PRO A 304 -12.88 15.16 20.44
CA PRO A 304 -12.32 15.25 21.79
C PRO A 304 -11.49 14.03 22.25
N ARG A 305 -11.29 12.98 21.44
CA ARG A 305 -10.31 11.90 21.71
C ARG A 305 -8.97 12.07 20.99
N LEU A 306 -8.89 13.00 20.04
CA LEU A 306 -7.62 13.49 19.47
C LEU A 306 -6.64 14.01 20.56
N PRO A 307 -7.09 14.71 21.63
CA PRO A 307 -6.26 15.09 22.77
C PRO A 307 -5.69 13.91 23.56
N VAL A 308 -6.33 12.74 23.61
CA VAL A 308 -5.80 11.56 24.32
C VAL A 308 -4.70 10.88 23.51
N VAL A 309 -4.88 10.78 22.19
CA VAL A 309 -3.83 10.32 21.27
C VAL A 309 -2.67 11.30 21.22
N LEU A 310 -2.94 12.61 21.21
CA LEU A 310 -1.93 13.67 21.37
C LEU A 310 -1.24 13.62 22.74
N SER A 311 -1.95 13.33 23.83
CA SER A 311 -1.40 13.24 25.20
C SER A 311 -0.55 11.98 25.41
N LEU A 312 -0.92 10.85 24.79
CA LEU A 312 -0.11 9.63 24.80
C LEU A 312 1.12 9.78 23.90
N THR A 313 0.97 10.44 22.75
CA THR A 313 2.09 10.79 21.87
C THR A 313 3.03 11.79 22.55
N PHE A 314 2.49 12.78 23.26
CA PHE A 314 3.23 13.76 24.05
C PHE A 314 3.95 13.09 25.23
N ALA A 315 3.27 12.29 26.05
CA ALA A 315 3.87 11.55 27.16
C ALA A 315 4.98 10.59 26.69
N PHE A 316 4.79 9.91 25.55
CA PHE A 316 5.80 9.02 24.98
C PHE A 316 6.97 9.80 24.36
N SER A 317 6.71 10.92 23.69
CA SER A 317 7.76 11.84 23.22
C SER A 317 8.57 12.42 24.38
N THR A 318 7.96 12.59 25.56
CA THR A 318 8.60 13.05 26.80
C THR A 318 9.51 11.96 27.40
N VAL A 319 9.08 10.69 27.41
CA VAL A 319 9.91 9.54 27.82
C VAL A 319 11.08 9.32 26.84
N THR A 320 10.85 9.55 25.56
CA THR A 320 11.88 9.48 24.52
C THR A 320 12.86 10.66 24.63
N ALA A 321 12.38 11.87 24.96
CA ALA A 321 13.21 13.03 25.27
C ALA A 321 14.07 12.82 26.54
N LEU A 322 13.55 12.15 27.57
CA LEU A 322 14.30 11.72 28.76
C LEU A 322 15.34 10.61 28.47
N ALA A 323 15.10 9.77 27.47
CA ALA A 323 16.10 8.80 26.99
C ALA A 323 17.20 9.47 26.14
N ILE A 324 16.92 10.66 25.57
CA ILE A 324 17.82 11.44 24.70
C ILE A 324 18.64 12.48 25.49
N SER A 325 18.19 12.92 26.67
CA SER A 325 18.88 13.93 27.50
C SER A 325 20.29 13.53 27.99
N ALA A 326 20.73 12.29 27.71
CA ALA A 326 22.14 11.92 27.67
C ALA A 326 22.44 11.27 26.32
N ARG A 327 22.92 12.06 25.33
CA ARG A 327 23.34 11.64 23.95
C ARG A 327 23.31 10.12 23.78
N PRO A 328 22.21 9.53 23.30
CA PRO A 328 22.07 8.08 23.30
C PRO A 328 23.16 7.52 22.39
N SER A 329 24.00 6.66 22.94
CA SER A 329 24.95 5.93 22.11
C SER A 329 24.16 5.14 21.06
N THR A 330 24.76 4.94 19.88
CA THR A 330 24.13 4.18 18.79
C THR A 330 23.58 2.84 19.27
N ALA A 331 24.29 2.17 20.19
CA ALA A 331 23.87 0.92 20.81
C ALA A 331 22.55 1.04 21.60
N LYS A 332 22.37 2.10 22.41
CA LYS A 332 21.14 2.32 23.19
C LYS A 332 19.94 2.58 22.28
N ALA A 333 20.13 3.40 21.25
CA ALA A 333 19.06 3.71 20.30
C ALA A 333 18.62 2.46 19.50
N VAL A 334 19.58 1.66 19.04
CA VAL A 334 19.30 0.39 18.34
C VAL A 334 18.64 -0.65 19.26
N TYR A 335 19.08 -0.75 20.51
CA TYR A 335 18.45 -1.62 21.50
C TYR A 335 16.98 -1.25 21.72
N LEU A 336 16.70 0.03 21.94
CA LEU A 336 15.33 0.52 22.17
C LEU A 336 14.44 0.31 20.94
N LEU A 337 14.98 0.53 19.74
CA LEU A 337 14.31 0.22 18.48
C LEU A 337 13.93 -1.27 18.40
N PHE A 338 14.87 -2.19 18.62
CA PHE A 338 14.59 -3.62 18.52
C PHE A 338 13.63 -4.10 19.62
N PHE A 339 13.76 -3.57 20.83
CA PHE A 339 12.81 -3.81 21.90
C PHE A 339 11.40 -3.42 21.47
N TRP A 340 11.22 -2.26 20.84
CA TRP A 340 9.92 -1.82 20.36
C TRP A 340 9.42 -2.58 19.12
N CYS A 341 10.31 -3.01 18.21
CA CYS A 341 9.96 -3.92 17.12
C CYS A 341 9.35 -5.23 17.66
N ILE A 342 9.92 -5.77 18.74
CA ILE A 342 9.40 -6.97 19.41
C ILE A 342 8.06 -6.67 20.10
N ILE A 343 7.90 -5.52 20.75
CA ILE A 343 6.61 -5.10 21.34
C ILE A 343 5.54 -4.97 20.27
N HIS A 344 5.83 -4.28 19.17
CA HIS A 344 4.89 -4.12 18.05
C HIS A 344 4.43 -5.46 17.52
N TRP A 345 5.38 -6.36 17.32
CA TRP A 345 5.08 -7.70 16.88
C TRP A 345 4.26 -8.51 17.89
N THR A 346 4.66 -8.51 19.17
CA THR A 346 3.92 -9.23 20.22
C THR A 346 2.52 -8.65 20.41
N ALA A 347 2.35 -7.33 20.42
CA ALA A 347 1.03 -6.69 20.42
C ALA A 347 0.17 -7.18 19.25
N LEU A 348 0.76 -7.24 18.05
CA LEU A 348 0.10 -7.77 16.86
C LEU A 348 -0.31 -9.25 17.00
N THR A 349 0.44 -10.06 17.76
CA THR A 349 0.09 -11.47 17.98
C THR A 349 -1.07 -11.66 18.97
N PHE A 350 -1.29 -10.72 19.91
CA PHE A 350 -2.43 -10.75 20.84
C PHE A 350 -3.78 -10.55 20.14
N GLY A 351 -3.81 -9.87 18.99
CA GLY A 351 -5.00 -9.69 18.17
C GLY A 351 -5.41 -10.95 17.40
N LEU A 352 -4.69 -12.07 17.50
CA LEU A 352 -4.88 -13.24 16.64
C LEU A 352 -5.78 -14.34 17.18
N PRO A 353 -6.54 -15.03 16.29
CA PRO A 353 -7.29 -16.24 16.63
C PRO A 353 -6.36 -17.32 17.22
N SER A 354 -6.72 -17.85 18.38
CA SER A 354 -6.04 -19.01 18.96
C SER A 354 -6.56 -20.28 18.30
N LYS A 355 -5.66 -21.17 17.86
CA LYS A 355 -6.04 -22.52 17.38
C LYS A 355 -6.69 -23.39 18.47
N GLU A 356 -6.52 -23.07 19.74
CA GLU A 356 -6.83 -24.00 20.85
C GLU A 356 -8.17 -23.70 21.58
N GLY A 357 -9.08 -22.85 21.07
CA GLY A 357 -10.35 -22.66 21.81
C GLY A 357 -11.47 -21.84 21.17
N GLY A 358 -11.77 -22.06 19.89
CA GLY A 358 -12.90 -21.42 19.21
C GLY A 358 -12.54 -20.14 18.45
N GLU A 359 -13.48 -19.70 17.60
CA GLU A 359 -13.36 -18.71 16.51
C GLU A 359 -12.83 -17.31 16.89
N ARG A 360 -12.53 -17.01 18.16
CA ARG A 360 -12.20 -15.65 18.63
C ARG A 360 -10.78 -15.52 19.19
N ASN A 361 -10.12 -14.44 18.77
CA ASN A 361 -8.76 -14.03 19.16
C ASN A 361 -8.59 -13.70 20.66
N LEU A 362 -7.36 -13.71 21.18
CA LEU A 362 -7.06 -13.47 22.61
C LEU A 362 -7.59 -12.11 23.08
N TRP A 363 -7.39 -11.09 22.26
CA TRP A 363 -7.92 -9.75 22.48
C TRP A 363 -9.44 -9.77 22.68
N MET A 364 -10.16 -10.41 21.78
CA MET A 364 -11.61 -10.59 21.82
C MET A 364 -12.04 -11.42 23.03
N ARG A 365 -11.31 -12.46 23.42
CA ARG A 365 -11.62 -13.20 24.66
C ARG A 365 -11.51 -12.32 25.89
N TRP A 366 -10.49 -11.47 25.96
CA TRP A 366 -10.29 -10.54 27.07
C TRP A 366 -11.39 -9.46 27.15
N TYR A 367 -11.83 -8.92 26.01
CA TYR A 367 -12.91 -7.94 25.95
C TYR A 367 -14.29 -8.58 26.20
N ASN A 368 -14.56 -9.74 25.59
CA ASN A 368 -15.81 -10.49 25.79
C ASN A 368 -15.98 -10.94 27.25
N ALA A 369 -14.90 -11.38 27.90
CA ALA A 369 -14.94 -11.76 29.32
C ALA A 369 -15.32 -10.60 30.26
N ARG A 370 -15.20 -9.35 29.78
CA ARG A 370 -15.58 -8.12 30.50
C ARG A 370 -16.89 -7.50 30.00
N GLY A 371 -17.58 -8.15 29.06
CA GLY A 371 -18.85 -7.67 28.51
C GLY A 371 -18.72 -6.51 27.52
N TYR A 372 -17.53 -6.26 26.97
CA TYR A 372 -17.35 -5.22 25.94
C TYR A 372 -17.74 -5.73 24.54
N SER A 373 -18.13 -4.80 23.66
CA SER A 373 -18.53 -5.12 22.28
C SER A 373 -17.32 -5.35 21.36
N THR A 374 -17.53 -6.06 20.24
CA THR A 374 -16.50 -6.24 19.19
C THR A 374 -15.98 -4.91 18.66
N PHE A 375 -16.86 -3.91 18.54
CA PHE A 375 -16.48 -2.56 18.09
C PHE A 375 -15.54 -1.88 19.08
N GLN A 376 -15.80 -1.97 20.39
CA GLN A 376 -14.92 -1.41 21.42
C GLN A 376 -13.56 -2.11 21.46
N ALA A 377 -13.56 -3.43 21.26
CA ALA A 377 -12.34 -4.22 21.18
C ALA A 377 -11.49 -3.82 19.96
N PHE A 378 -12.11 -3.70 18.78
CA PHE A 378 -11.45 -3.25 17.56
C PHE A 378 -10.97 -1.80 17.66
N SER A 379 -11.78 -0.90 18.20
CA SER A 379 -11.38 0.49 18.41
C SER A 379 -10.13 0.58 19.29
N THR A 380 -10.08 -0.14 20.40
CA THR A 380 -8.89 -0.11 21.28
C THR A 380 -7.66 -0.75 20.62
N TRP A 381 -7.87 -1.78 19.81
CA TRP A 381 -6.80 -2.38 19.00
C TRP A 381 -6.15 -1.38 18.07
N GLN A 382 -6.94 -0.57 17.38
CA GLN A 382 -6.44 0.46 16.45
C GLN A 382 -5.52 1.46 17.14
N HIS A 383 -5.86 1.87 18.36
CA HIS A 383 -5.02 2.78 19.14
C HIS A 383 -3.69 2.14 19.52
N VAL A 384 -3.70 0.88 19.97
CA VAL A 384 -2.48 0.13 20.31
C VAL A 384 -1.61 -0.09 19.08
N TYR A 385 -2.21 -0.48 17.95
CA TYR A 385 -1.51 -0.62 16.68
C TYR A 385 -0.87 0.69 16.26
N LEU A 386 -1.62 1.80 16.25
CA LEU A 386 -1.13 3.10 15.79
C LEU A 386 0.02 3.62 16.66
N VAL A 387 -0.11 3.57 17.99
CA VAL A 387 0.96 3.98 18.93
C VAL A 387 2.21 3.15 18.68
N SER A 388 2.05 1.83 18.56
CA SER A 388 3.18 0.94 18.35
C SER A 388 3.84 1.12 16.99
N PHE A 389 3.04 1.29 15.93
CA PHE A 389 3.49 1.55 14.58
C PHE A 389 4.25 2.88 14.50
N MET A 390 3.69 3.98 15.01
CA MET A 390 4.35 5.30 15.03
C MET A 390 5.66 5.26 15.80
N MET A 391 5.66 4.60 16.95
CA MET A 391 6.82 4.56 17.82
C MET A 391 8.00 3.79 17.22
N LYS A 392 7.74 2.67 16.53
CA LYS A 392 8.76 1.93 15.78
C LYS A 392 9.49 2.84 14.78
N HIS A 393 8.73 3.64 14.02
CA HIS A 393 9.29 4.55 13.01
C HIS A 393 10.03 5.74 13.66
N ALA A 394 9.49 6.31 14.74
CA ALA A 394 10.15 7.39 15.49
C ALA A 394 11.50 6.93 16.08
N LEU A 395 11.54 5.74 16.67
CA LEU A 395 12.79 5.16 17.21
C LEU A 395 13.80 4.84 16.12
N PHE A 396 13.34 4.44 14.91
CA PHE A 396 14.24 4.27 13.79
C PHE A 396 14.86 5.61 13.36
N LEU A 397 14.07 6.69 13.29
CA LEU A 397 14.57 8.04 12.99
C LEU A 397 15.60 8.50 14.02
N ILE A 398 15.35 8.27 15.31
CA ILE A 398 16.29 8.57 16.39
C ILE A 398 17.56 7.73 16.22
N ALA A 399 17.44 6.43 16.01
CA ALA A 399 18.60 5.57 15.77
C ALA A 399 19.41 6.07 14.57
N ALA A 400 18.76 6.38 13.45
CA ALA A 400 19.38 6.91 12.25
C ALA A 400 20.17 8.21 12.50
N SER A 401 19.67 9.09 13.37
CA SER A 401 20.36 10.34 13.75
C SER A 401 21.68 10.08 14.49
N THR A 402 21.82 8.94 15.18
CA THR A 402 23.04 8.56 15.93
C THR A 402 24.10 7.88 15.07
N PHE A 403 23.76 7.42 13.86
CA PHE A 403 24.73 6.76 12.97
C PHE A 403 25.56 7.78 12.20
N ALA A 404 26.89 7.58 12.17
CA ALA A 404 27.79 8.32 11.30
C ALA A 404 27.91 7.65 9.90
N PRO A 405 28.34 8.40 8.88
CA PRO A 405 28.71 7.84 7.59
C PRO A 405 29.79 6.75 7.73
N SER A 406 29.71 5.70 6.92
CA SER A 406 30.67 4.58 6.98
C SER A 406 32.06 4.93 6.47
N LYS A 407 32.17 5.98 5.64
CA LYS A 407 33.45 6.53 5.20
C LYS A 407 33.68 7.89 5.86
N PRO A 408 34.92 8.29 6.17
CA PRO A 408 35.22 9.65 6.58
C PRO A 408 34.78 10.65 5.50
N LEU A 409 34.23 11.80 5.91
CA LEU A 409 33.64 12.80 5.00
C LEU A 409 34.58 13.22 3.85
N HIS A 410 35.88 13.37 4.13
CA HIS A 410 36.88 13.75 3.13
C HIS A 410 37.12 12.70 2.03
N ARG A 411 36.69 11.44 2.23
CA ARG A 411 36.81 10.36 1.24
C ARG A 411 35.54 10.16 0.41
N ILE A 412 34.47 10.87 0.74
CA ILE A 412 33.20 10.77 0.03
C ILE A 412 33.20 11.84 -1.07
N SER A 413 33.11 11.39 -2.32
CA SER A 413 33.00 12.32 -3.44
C SER A 413 31.62 12.98 -3.47
N MET A 414 31.53 14.20 -4.00
CA MET A 414 30.25 14.88 -4.19
C MET A 414 29.26 14.03 -5.01
N ALA A 415 29.75 13.33 -6.04
CA ALA A 415 28.90 12.45 -6.86
C ALA A 415 28.35 11.26 -6.08
N GLU A 416 29.14 10.68 -5.16
CA GLU A 416 28.69 9.62 -4.25
C GLU A 416 27.61 10.15 -3.30
N THR A 417 27.82 11.32 -2.70
CA THR A 417 26.81 11.99 -1.85
C THR A 417 25.51 12.25 -2.59
N ILE A 418 25.57 12.82 -3.80
CA ILE A 418 24.37 13.09 -4.60
C ILE A 418 23.67 11.78 -4.97
N SER A 419 24.41 10.76 -5.39
CA SER A 419 23.82 9.46 -5.74
C SER A 419 23.09 8.82 -4.56
N ASP A 420 23.75 8.76 -3.40
CA ASP A 420 23.16 8.17 -2.19
C ASP A 420 21.94 8.96 -1.72
N MET A 421 21.97 10.29 -1.80
CA MET A 421 20.81 11.13 -1.51
C MET A 421 19.65 10.85 -2.48
N LEU A 422 19.92 10.78 -3.79
CA LEU A 422 18.88 10.52 -4.80
C LEU A 422 18.27 9.12 -4.64
N VAL A 423 19.08 8.08 -4.42
CA VAL A 423 18.59 6.74 -4.10
C VAL A 423 17.77 6.80 -2.82
N GLY A 424 18.31 7.41 -1.76
CA GLY A 424 17.68 7.47 -0.46
C GLY A 424 16.31 8.14 -0.47
N ILE A 425 16.21 9.31 -1.10
CA ILE A 425 14.97 10.07 -1.26
C ILE A 425 13.97 9.29 -2.13
N SER A 426 14.42 8.67 -3.22
CA SER A 426 13.55 7.88 -4.11
C SER A 426 12.95 6.69 -3.37
N LEU A 427 13.73 5.96 -2.57
CA LEU A 427 13.25 4.84 -1.76
C LEU A 427 12.22 5.28 -0.70
N ILE A 428 12.45 6.42 -0.05
CA ILE A 428 11.49 7.02 0.90
C ILE A 428 10.20 7.40 0.18
N ALA A 429 10.29 8.04 -0.99
CA ALA A 429 9.13 8.43 -1.77
C ALA A 429 8.29 7.21 -2.21
N ILE A 430 8.94 6.15 -2.70
CA ILE A 430 8.26 4.90 -3.07
C ILE A 430 7.56 4.28 -1.86
N ALA A 431 8.20 4.26 -0.69
CA ALA A 431 7.57 3.74 0.53
C ALA A 431 6.31 4.54 0.92
N ILE A 432 6.37 5.87 0.85
CA ILE A 432 5.23 6.75 1.18
C ILE A 432 4.08 6.54 0.17
N ILE A 433 4.40 6.51 -1.12
CA ILE A 433 3.40 6.26 -2.17
C ILE A 433 2.77 4.88 -1.97
N SER A 434 3.56 3.85 -1.69
CA SER A 434 3.07 2.50 -1.42
C SER A 434 2.15 2.45 -0.20
N LEU A 435 2.48 3.17 0.88
CA LEU A 435 1.62 3.27 2.06
C LEU A 435 0.30 3.97 1.74
N ALA A 436 0.34 5.08 0.99
CA ALA A 436 -0.86 5.80 0.56
C ALA A 436 -1.76 4.95 -0.34
N SER A 437 -1.19 4.22 -1.31
CA SER A 437 -1.94 3.28 -2.16
C SER A 437 -2.53 2.13 -1.34
N THR A 438 -1.78 1.59 -0.38
CA THR A 438 -2.28 0.53 0.52
C THR A 438 -3.49 1.01 1.32
N TRP A 439 -3.44 2.25 1.83
CA TRP A 439 -4.57 2.84 2.54
C TRP A 439 -5.79 3.04 1.65
N GLN A 440 -5.59 3.47 0.40
CA GLN A 440 -6.67 3.64 -0.58
C GLN A 440 -7.32 2.30 -0.96
N ASP A 441 -6.52 1.24 -1.12
CA ASP A 441 -7.00 -0.09 -1.54
C ASP A 441 -7.66 -0.88 -0.39
N LEU A 442 -7.06 -0.89 0.82
CA LEU A 442 -7.59 -1.63 1.97
C LEU A 442 -8.65 -0.87 2.77
N GLY A 443 -8.65 0.45 2.70
CA GLY A 443 -9.45 1.32 3.56
C GLY A 443 -9.15 1.16 5.05
N TYR A 444 -9.97 1.81 5.86
CA TYR A 444 -9.80 1.86 7.33
C TYR A 444 -9.88 0.49 7.99
N PHE A 445 -10.77 -0.38 7.51
CA PHE A 445 -10.97 -1.70 8.11
C PHE A 445 -9.77 -2.64 7.85
N GLY A 446 -9.30 -2.73 6.61
CA GLY A 446 -8.21 -3.63 6.23
C GLY A 446 -6.85 -3.17 6.78
N PHE A 447 -6.57 -1.87 6.80
CA PHE A 447 -5.29 -1.33 7.28
C PHE A 447 -4.97 -1.71 8.74
N PHE A 448 -6.00 -1.82 9.58
CA PHE A 448 -5.85 -2.17 11.00
C PHE A 448 -6.11 -3.66 11.31
N TYR A 449 -6.06 -4.55 10.31
CA TYR A 449 -6.35 -5.98 10.47
C TYR A 449 -7.76 -6.24 11.05
N GLY A 450 -8.78 -5.54 10.56
CA GLY A 450 -10.16 -5.68 11.03
C GLY A 450 -10.73 -7.09 10.84
N ASP A 451 -10.25 -7.82 9.85
CA ASP A 451 -10.61 -9.21 9.56
C ASP A 451 -10.21 -10.19 10.68
N PHE A 452 -9.30 -9.78 11.58
CA PHE A 452 -8.99 -10.54 12.79
C PHE A 452 -10.16 -10.55 13.78
N PHE A 453 -11.04 -9.55 13.72
CA PHE A 453 -12.12 -9.31 14.68
C PHE A 453 -13.50 -9.64 14.12
N VAL A 454 -13.71 -9.39 12.83
CA VAL A 454 -14.98 -9.56 12.13
C VAL A 454 -14.73 -10.39 10.88
N LYS A 455 -15.47 -11.50 10.71
CA LYS A 455 -15.39 -12.30 9.49
C LYS A 455 -15.80 -11.43 8.29
N PRO A 456 -15.01 -11.41 7.20
CA PRO A 456 -15.35 -10.64 6.01
C PRO A 456 -16.63 -11.19 5.34
N GLU A 457 -17.40 -10.32 4.69
CA GLU A 457 -18.63 -10.72 3.96
C GLU A 457 -18.34 -11.60 2.75
N ARG A 458 -17.12 -11.49 2.18
CA ARG A 458 -16.65 -12.31 1.06
C ARG A 458 -15.44 -13.11 1.51
N ASN A 459 -15.45 -14.41 1.18
CA ASN A 459 -14.33 -15.32 1.46
C ASN A 459 -13.20 -15.20 0.43
N GLU A 460 -13.27 -14.22 -0.49
CA GLU A 460 -12.27 -13.97 -1.53
C GLU A 460 -11.57 -12.62 -1.32
N LEU A 461 -10.24 -12.61 -1.40
CA LEU A 461 -9.44 -11.39 -1.39
C LEU A 461 -9.56 -10.64 -2.72
N GLN A 462 -10.10 -9.43 -2.70
CA GLN A 462 -10.07 -8.56 -3.87
C GLN A 462 -8.64 -8.05 -4.11
N ARG A 463 -8.01 -8.48 -5.21
CA ARG A 463 -6.70 -7.97 -5.63
C ARG A 463 -6.90 -6.76 -6.56
N ALA A 464 -7.10 -5.59 -5.95
CA ALA A 464 -7.13 -4.31 -6.65
C ALA A 464 -5.82 -3.54 -6.44
N GLY A 465 -5.55 -2.57 -7.31
CA GLY A 465 -4.41 -1.66 -7.19
C GLY A 465 -3.08 -2.37 -7.01
N MET A 466 -2.35 -2.04 -5.95
CA MET A 466 -1.00 -2.56 -5.69
C MET A 466 -1.02 -4.06 -5.32
N PHE A 467 -2.13 -4.55 -4.76
CA PHE A 467 -2.30 -5.94 -4.34
C PHE A 467 -2.45 -6.93 -5.50
N ARG A 468 -2.59 -6.43 -6.75
CA ARG A 468 -2.45 -7.26 -7.95
C ARG A 468 -1.04 -7.83 -8.09
N TYR A 469 -0.04 -7.04 -7.70
CA TYR A 469 1.38 -7.33 -7.94
C TYR A 469 2.11 -7.82 -6.70
N ILE A 470 1.73 -7.31 -5.52
CA ILE A 470 2.44 -7.58 -4.26
C ILE A 470 1.43 -7.97 -3.18
N THR A 471 1.61 -9.15 -2.59
CA THR A 471 0.72 -9.68 -1.54
C THR A 471 0.76 -8.86 -0.25
N ASN A 472 1.92 -8.33 0.12
CA ASN A 472 2.07 -7.47 1.30
C ASN A 472 2.99 -6.27 0.98
N PRO A 473 2.43 -5.15 0.51
CA PRO A 473 3.18 -3.94 0.17
C PRO A 473 3.91 -3.33 1.37
N GLU A 474 3.35 -3.39 2.58
CA GLU A 474 3.99 -2.82 3.77
C GLU A 474 5.31 -3.53 4.10
N ALA A 475 5.30 -4.86 4.13
CA ALA A 475 6.46 -5.68 4.47
C ALA A 475 7.57 -5.63 3.42
N THR A 476 7.23 -5.27 2.18
CA THR A 476 8.15 -5.22 1.05
C THR A 476 8.58 -3.79 0.73
N LEU A 477 7.65 -2.96 0.27
CA LEU A 477 7.88 -1.58 -0.17
C LEU A 477 7.87 -0.58 0.99
N GLY A 478 7.08 -0.80 2.04
CA GLY A 478 7.03 0.10 3.20
C GLY A 478 8.38 0.26 3.90
N TYR A 479 9.18 -0.81 3.97
CA TYR A 479 10.52 -0.78 4.58
C TYR A 479 11.58 -0.05 3.73
N LEU A 480 11.28 0.34 2.49
CA LEU A 480 12.18 1.17 1.68
C LEU A 480 12.47 2.52 2.35
N VAL A 481 11.61 3.01 3.24
CA VAL A 481 11.87 4.20 4.06
C VAL A 481 13.12 4.04 4.95
N TYR A 482 13.34 2.85 5.51
CA TYR A 482 14.50 2.56 6.37
C TYR A 482 15.79 2.43 5.58
N TYR A 483 15.75 1.74 4.43
CA TYR A 483 16.88 1.67 3.52
C TYR A 483 17.21 3.03 2.94
N GLY A 484 16.20 3.83 2.58
CA GLY A 484 16.38 5.18 2.07
C GLY A 484 17.09 6.08 3.07
N MET A 485 16.72 6.02 4.34
CA MET A 485 17.44 6.70 5.42
C MET A 485 18.89 6.21 5.58
N ALA A 486 19.15 4.92 5.41
CA ALA A 486 20.51 4.38 5.45
C ALA A 486 21.42 4.95 4.34
N PHE A 487 20.87 5.13 3.14
CA PHE A 487 21.56 5.82 2.04
C PHE A 487 21.77 7.31 2.33
N VAL A 488 20.74 8.02 2.80
CA VAL A 488 20.88 9.45 3.18
C VAL A 488 21.95 9.64 4.27
N ARG A 489 22.07 8.71 5.22
CA ARG A 489 23.13 8.71 6.25
C ARG A 489 24.45 8.11 5.80
N GLN A 490 24.52 7.55 4.60
CA GLN A 490 25.68 6.85 4.03
C GLN A 490 26.25 5.80 5.00
N SER A 491 25.37 5.09 5.71
CA SER A 491 25.74 4.22 6.82
C SER A 491 25.34 2.78 6.57
N ARG A 492 26.34 1.92 6.32
CA ARG A 492 26.17 0.46 6.19
C ARG A 492 25.63 -0.17 7.46
N GLY A 493 26.00 0.36 8.63
CA GLY A 493 25.45 -0.10 9.92
C GLY A 493 23.94 0.12 10.01
N LEU A 494 23.47 1.31 9.62
CA LEU A 494 22.04 1.61 9.56
C LEU A 494 21.31 0.76 8.51
N PHE A 495 21.96 0.47 7.39
CA PHE A 495 21.41 -0.45 6.37
C PHE A 495 21.18 -1.85 6.94
N VAL A 496 22.11 -2.37 7.74
CA VAL A 496 21.96 -3.66 8.43
C VAL A 496 20.82 -3.60 9.46
N VAL A 497 20.70 -2.50 10.22
CA VAL A 497 19.58 -2.31 11.16
C VAL A 497 18.23 -2.29 10.42
N ALA A 498 18.15 -1.62 9.27
CA ALA A 498 16.96 -1.63 8.40
C ALA A 498 16.60 -3.06 7.95
N ALA A 499 17.59 -3.83 7.49
CA ALA A 499 17.41 -5.22 7.08
C ALA A 499 16.91 -6.11 8.21
N ILE A 500 17.47 -5.99 9.42
CA ILE A 500 17.00 -6.71 10.61
C ILE A 500 15.55 -6.34 10.92
N CYS A 501 15.19 -5.06 10.86
CA CYS A 501 13.82 -4.61 11.09
C CYS A 501 12.84 -5.17 10.04
N GLN A 502 13.24 -5.28 8.78
CA GLN A 502 12.43 -5.88 7.73
C GLN A 502 12.27 -7.39 7.94
N VAL A 503 13.35 -8.10 8.30
CA VAL A 503 13.29 -9.53 8.63
C VAL A 503 12.31 -9.78 9.76
N PHE A 504 12.31 -8.98 10.83
CA PHE A 504 11.32 -9.10 11.90
C PHE A 504 9.88 -8.97 11.39
N HIS A 505 9.61 -8.06 10.45
CA HIS A 505 8.29 -7.92 9.85
C HIS A 505 7.93 -9.11 8.94
N LEU A 506 8.87 -9.59 8.12
CA LEU A 506 8.63 -10.76 7.27
C LEU A 506 8.36 -12.03 8.08
N VAL A 507 9.01 -12.17 9.25
CA VAL A 507 8.71 -13.25 10.20
C VAL A 507 7.28 -13.13 10.74
N PHE A 508 6.81 -11.92 11.05
CA PHE A 508 5.42 -11.68 11.40
C PHE A 508 4.48 -12.11 10.27
N VAL A 509 4.68 -11.59 9.05
CA VAL A 509 3.80 -11.88 7.91
C VAL A 509 3.69 -13.38 7.65
N SER A 510 4.82 -14.08 7.61
CA SER A 510 4.84 -15.53 7.36
C SER A 510 4.27 -16.36 8.50
N SER A 511 4.50 -15.98 9.76
CA SER A 511 4.06 -16.77 10.91
C SER A 511 2.57 -16.57 11.23
N ILE A 512 2.03 -15.41 10.87
CA ILE A 512 0.78 -14.90 11.42
C ILE A 512 -0.18 -14.52 10.29
N GLU A 513 0.16 -13.51 9.51
CA GLU A 513 -0.76 -12.94 8.53
C GLU A 513 -1.08 -13.94 7.43
N ALA A 514 -0.07 -14.64 6.92
CA ALA A 514 -0.23 -15.71 5.92
C ALA A 514 -1.17 -16.80 6.42
N LYS A 515 -0.96 -17.24 7.66
CA LYS A 515 -1.77 -18.30 8.28
C LYS A 515 -3.20 -17.83 8.59
N HIS A 516 -3.39 -16.57 8.98
CA HIS A 516 -4.73 -16.01 9.17
C HIS A 516 -5.48 -15.94 7.84
N ILE A 517 -4.81 -15.49 6.77
CA ILE A 517 -5.40 -15.40 5.45
C ILE A 517 -5.82 -16.79 4.95
N GLU A 518 -4.96 -17.80 5.08
CA GLU A 518 -5.28 -19.19 4.69
C GLU A 518 -6.48 -19.79 5.43
N VAL A 519 -6.71 -19.38 6.68
CA VAL A 519 -7.84 -19.86 7.48
C VAL A 519 -9.13 -19.08 7.18
N THR A 520 -9.01 -17.81 6.84
CA THR A 520 -10.16 -16.89 6.74
C THR A 520 -10.69 -16.75 5.33
N TYR A 521 -9.82 -16.88 4.32
CA TYR A 521 -10.17 -16.73 2.91
C TYR A 521 -9.98 -18.06 2.18
N GLU A 522 -10.92 -18.42 1.31
CA GLU A 522 -10.91 -19.67 0.51
C GLU A 522 -9.89 -19.64 -0.63
N THR A 523 -9.27 -18.49 -0.87
CA THR A 523 -8.24 -18.31 -1.90
C THR A 523 -6.84 -18.71 -1.43
N SER A 524 -6.16 -19.55 -2.22
CA SER A 524 -4.74 -19.84 -2.05
C SER A 524 -3.89 -18.57 -2.15
N ARG A 525 -3.29 -18.14 -1.02
CA ARG A 525 -2.31 -17.06 -0.99
C ARG A 525 -1.10 -17.45 -1.86
N VAL A 526 -0.69 -16.56 -2.76
CA VAL A 526 0.58 -16.72 -3.48
C VAL A 526 1.67 -16.02 -2.67
N ALA A 527 2.48 -16.80 -1.95
CA ALA A 527 3.62 -16.28 -1.20
C ALA A 527 4.69 -15.71 -2.16
N THR A 528 5.27 -14.56 -1.80
CA THR A 528 6.32 -13.94 -2.62
C THR A 528 7.61 -14.79 -2.58
N PRO A 529 8.48 -14.72 -3.61
CA PRO A 529 9.76 -15.43 -3.58
C PRO A 529 10.62 -15.08 -2.36
N LEU A 530 10.62 -13.81 -1.94
CA LEU A 530 11.33 -13.34 -0.74
C LEU A 530 10.76 -13.95 0.54
N GLU A 531 9.44 -14.04 0.66
CA GLU A 531 8.77 -14.70 1.77
C GLU A 531 9.12 -16.19 1.83
N LYS A 532 9.04 -16.90 0.69
CA LYS A 532 9.44 -18.31 0.58
C LYS A 532 10.90 -18.53 0.96
N ALA A 533 11.80 -17.63 0.57
CA ALA A 533 13.21 -17.67 0.94
C ALA A 533 13.41 -17.40 2.44
N THR A 534 12.67 -16.44 3.00
CA THR A 534 12.76 -16.05 4.41
C THR A 534 12.29 -17.17 5.32
N VAL A 535 11.18 -17.84 5.00
CA VAL A 535 10.65 -18.98 5.78
C VAL A 535 11.66 -20.14 5.85
N LYS A 536 12.48 -20.32 4.81
CA LYS A 536 13.52 -21.37 4.76
C LYS A 536 14.75 -21.05 5.63
N LEU A 537 14.89 -19.83 6.15
CA LEU A 537 16.05 -19.48 6.97
C LEU A 537 15.96 -20.13 8.37
N PRO A 538 17.03 -20.79 8.85
CA PRO A 538 17.04 -21.46 10.16
C PRO A 538 16.69 -20.52 11.33
N ILE A 539 17.10 -19.26 11.23
CA ILE A 539 16.82 -18.23 12.24
C ILE A 539 15.32 -17.94 12.35
N VAL A 540 14.57 -18.03 11.25
CA VAL A 540 13.11 -17.79 11.23
C VAL A 540 12.38 -18.92 11.96
N SER A 541 12.77 -20.18 11.74
CA SER A 541 12.23 -21.30 12.51
C SER A 541 12.51 -21.17 14.02
N THR A 542 13.67 -20.61 14.38
CA THR A 542 14.07 -20.39 15.77
C THR A 542 13.28 -19.25 16.41
N LEU A 543 13.13 -18.12 15.72
CA LEU A 543 12.27 -17.01 16.15
C LEU A 543 10.81 -17.43 16.27
N HIS A 544 10.32 -18.27 15.35
CA HIS A 544 8.97 -18.83 15.41
C HIS A 544 8.78 -19.75 16.64
N ARG A 545 9.74 -20.62 16.94
CA ARG A 545 9.72 -21.46 18.15
C ARG A 545 9.76 -20.62 19.44
N PHE A 546 10.63 -19.61 19.47
CA PHE A 546 10.75 -18.71 20.61
C PHE A 546 9.44 -17.97 20.87
N THR A 547 8.80 -17.44 19.83
CA THR A 547 7.57 -16.66 19.98
C THR A 547 6.32 -17.47 20.18
N SER A 548 6.23 -18.66 19.58
CA SER A 548 5.19 -19.62 19.96
C SER A 548 5.33 -20.08 21.42
N SER A 549 6.56 -20.15 21.97
CA SER A 549 6.78 -20.43 23.40
C SER A 549 6.31 -19.29 24.31
N ILE A 550 6.67 -18.04 23.98
CA ILE A 550 6.18 -16.85 24.70
C ILE A 550 4.66 -16.78 24.62
N LEU A 551 4.09 -16.95 23.43
CA LEU A 551 2.65 -16.96 23.21
C LEU A 551 1.99 -18.01 24.09
N ARG A 552 2.45 -19.27 24.09
CA ARG A 552 1.88 -20.33 24.94
C ARG A 552 1.94 -19.98 26.43
N SER A 553 3.04 -19.40 26.89
CA SER A 553 3.19 -18.98 28.28
C SER A 553 2.20 -17.87 28.65
N VAL A 554 2.02 -16.91 27.75
CA VAL A 554 1.03 -15.83 27.86
C VAL A 554 -0.39 -16.37 27.81
N TYR A 555 -0.70 -17.28 26.89
CA TYR A 555 -1.99 -17.97 26.77
C TYR A 555 -2.37 -18.65 28.09
N HIS A 556 -1.43 -19.40 28.66
CA HIS A 556 -1.62 -20.07 29.95
C HIS A 556 -1.86 -19.05 31.07
N TYR A 557 -1.02 -18.03 31.18
CA TYR A 557 -1.17 -16.99 32.19
C TYR A 557 -2.51 -16.24 32.09
N MET A 558 -2.87 -15.75 30.90
CA MET A 558 -4.14 -15.04 30.69
C MET A 558 -5.35 -15.95 30.90
N GLY A 559 -5.27 -17.23 30.53
CA GLY A 559 -6.30 -18.21 30.83
C GLY A 559 -6.54 -18.36 32.34
N THR A 560 -5.47 -18.38 33.14
CA THR A 560 -5.59 -18.45 34.60
C THR A 560 -6.15 -17.16 35.22
N VAL A 561 -5.73 -15.99 34.75
CA VAL A 561 -6.23 -14.69 35.23
C VAL A 561 -7.70 -14.49 34.84
N GLY A 562 -8.06 -14.83 33.61
CA GLY A 562 -9.44 -14.75 33.12
C GLY A 562 -10.39 -15.65 33.90
N LYS A 563 -9.98 -16.89 34.22
CA LYS A 563 -10.76 -17.79 35.08
C LYS A 563 -10.95 -17.24 36.49
N LYS A 564 -9.89 -16.71 37.11
CA LYS A 564 -9.96 -16.08 38.45
C LYS A 564 -10.89 -14.87 38.47
N GLN A 565 -10.80 -13.97 37.49
CA GLN A 565 -11.68 -12.80 37.39
C GLN A 565 -13.14 -13.19 37.12
N ALA A 566 -13.39 -14.16 36.23
CA ALA A 566 -14.74 -14.66 35.98
C ALA A 566 -15.35 -15.28 37.25
N GLN A 567 -14.59 -16.08 38.00
CA GLN A 567 -15.03 -16.64 39.28
C GLN A 567 -15.34 -15.54 40.31
N GLN A 568 -14.52 -14.49 40.39
CA GLN A 568 -14.77 -13.35 41.28
C GLN A 568 -16.03 -12.56 40.89
N THR A 569 -16.25 -12.30 39.59
CA THR A 569 -17.45 -11.60 39.11
C THR A 569 -18.70 -12.44 39.35
N VAL A 570 -18.65 -13.75 39.08
CA VAL A 570 -19.77 -14.67 39.35
C VAL A 570 -20.07 -14.73 40.84
N HIS A 571 -19.04 -14.79 41.70
CA HIS A 571 -19.22 -14.74 43.16
C HIS A 571 -19.81 -13.40 43.63
N HIS A 572 -19.36 -12.27 43.07
CA HIS A 572 -19.92 -10.97 43.41
C HIS A 572 -21.38 -10.84 42.96
N LEU A 573 -21.72 -11.35 41.78
CA LEU A 573 -23.10 -11.39 41.28
C LEU A 573 -23.99 -12.34 42.09
N SER A 574 -23.47 -13.49 42.54
CA SER A 574 -24.22 -14.41 43.41
C SER A 574 -24.51 -13.77 44.76
N VAL A 575 -23.51 -13.15 45.40
CA VAL A 575 -23.69 -12.41 46.67
C VAL A 575 -24.69 -11.27 46.51
N ARG A 576 -24.67 -10.55 45.38
CA ARG A 576 -25.63 -9.47 45.12
C ARG A 576 -27.05 -10.00 44.89
N LYS A 577 -27.20 -11.13 44.18
CA LYS A 577 -28.49 -11.82 44.01
C LYS A 577 -29.05 -12.27 45.36
N ASP A 578 -28.23 -12.84 46.23
CA ASP A 578 -28.66 -13.33 47.54
C ASP A 578 -29.07 -12.19 48.47
N ARG A 579 -28.35 -11.06 48.44
CA ARG A 579 -28.77 -9.83 49.16
C ARG A 579 -30.11 -9.30 48.65
N LEU A 580 -30.28 -9.19 47.33
CA LEU A 580 -31.56 -8.74 46.75
C LEU A 580 -32.71 -9.69 47.12
N LYS A 581 -32.47 -11.01 47.13
CA LYS A 581 -33.46 -12.01 47.56
C LYS A 581 -33.79 -11.85 49.06
N ALA A 582 -32.81 -11.61 49.90
CA ALA A 582 -33.01 -11.36 51.33
C ALA A 582 -33.77 -10.06 51.59
N ASP A 583 -33.44 -8.98 50.89
CA ASP A 583 -34.14 -7.69 50.98
C ASP A 583 -35.58 -7.79 50.47
N LEU A 584 -35.82 -8.57 49.41
CA LEU A 584 -37.15 -8.85 48.89
C LEU A 584 -37.97 -9.66 49.91
N ASN A 585 -37.39 -10.72 50.48
CA ASN A 585 -38.05 -11.53 51.51
C ASN A 585 -38.35 -10.72 52.77
N LYS A 586 -37.44 -9.84 53.19
CA LYS A 586 -37.64 -8.93 54.33
C LYS A 586 -38.75 -7.91 54.03
N SER A 587 -38.81 -7.39 52.81
CA SER A 587 -39.87 -6.48 52.36
C SER A 587 -41.22 -7.19 52.30
N LEU A 588 -41.26 -8.44 51.82
CA LEU A 588 -42.45 -9.29 51.82
C LEU A 588 -42.91 -9.64 53.25
N ALA A 589 -41.99 -9.97 54.15
CA ALA A 589 -42.30 -10.23 55.55
C ALA A 589 -42.86 -8.97 56.25
N ASN A 590 -42.24 -7.80 56.02
CA ASN A 590 -42.75 -6.53 56.52
C ASN A 590 -44.12 -6.18 55.95
N ALA A 591 -44.36 -6.43 54.65
CA ALA A 591 -45.66 -6.22 54.03
C ALA A 591 -46.72 -7.19 54.60
N ARG A 592 -46.34 -8.45 54.85
CA ARG A 592 -47.19 -9.45 55.51
C ARG A 592 -47.55 -9.00 56.93
N ASP A 593 -46.59 -8.55 57.72
CA ASP A 593 -46.83 -8.09 59.09
C ASP A 593 -47.61 -6.77 59.16
N LYS A 594 -47.41 -5.84 58.22
CA LYS A 594 -48.15 -4.55 58.18
C LYS A 594 -49.56 -4.66 57.61
N HIS A 595 -49.79 -5.50 56.60
CA HIS A 595 -51.04 -5.48 55.84
C HIS A 595 -51.84 -6.77 55.91
N VAL A 596 -51.17 -7.92 56.07
CA VAL A 596 -51.84 -9.24 56.05
C VAL A 596 -52.21 -9.66 57.46
N LYS A 597 -51.27 -9.64 58.42
CA LYS A 597 -51.53 -10.03 59.82
C LYS A 597 -52.69 -9.28 60.47
N PRO A 598 -52.75 -7.94 60.41
CA PRO A 598 -53.84 -7.19 61.05
C PRO A 598 -55.20 -7.51 60.44
N ARG A 599 -55.25 -7.72 59.11
CA ARG A 599 -56.48 -8.17 58.43
C ARG A 599 -56.82 -9.59 58.83
N THR A 600 -55.88 -10.54 58.89
CA THR A 600 -56.20 -11.90 59.34
C THR A 600 -56.66 -11.96 60.79
N GLU A 601 -56.13 -11.12 61.68
CA GLU A 601 -56.59 -11.01 63.07
C GLU A 601 -57.96 -10.33 63.17
N GLU A 602 -58.21 -9.29 62.36
CA GLU A 602 -59.53 -8.67 62.23
C GLU A 602 -60.57 -9.70 61.76
N TRP A 603 -60.25 -10.49 60.73
CA TRP A 603 -61.12 -11.53 60.19
C TRP A 603 -61.31 -12.69 61.17
N ARG A 604 -60.27 -13.05 61.93
CA ARG A 604 -60.34 -14.05 63.01
C ARG A 604 -61.25 -13.58 64.15
N SER A 605 -61.11 -12.33 64.60
CA SER A 605 -62.00 -11.75 65.62
C SER A 605 -63.45 -11.66 65.13
N ARG A 606 -63.65 -11.38 63.83
CA ARG A 606 -64.97 -11.39 63.20
C ARG A 606 -65.56 -12.80 63.16
N ALA A 607 -64.76 -13.81 62.82
CA ALA A 607 -65.18 -15.20 62.83
C ALA A 607 -65.51 -15.69 64.25
N GLU A 608 -64.67 -15.36 65.25
CA GLU A 608 -64.91 -15.68 66.67
C GLU A 608 -66.13 -14.93 67.24
N SER A 609 -66.46 -13.73 66.74
CA SER A 609 -67.70 -13.01 67.12
C SER A 609 -68.98 -13.58 66.51
N VAL A 610 -68.87 -14.35 65.43
CA VAL A 610 -70.00 -15.02 64.75
C VAL A 610 -70.16 -16.48 65.23
N VAL A 611 -69.09 -17.07 65.76
CA VAL A 611 -69.02 -18.46 66.22
C VAL A 611 -68.68 -18.46 67.72
N GLY A 612 -69.67 -18.07 68.54
CA GLY A 612 -69.63 -18.37 69.98
C GLY A 612 -69.89 -19.86 70.20
N ASP A 613 -68.99 -20.53 70.92
CA ASP A 613 -69.03 -21.93 71.42
C ASP A 613 -70.06 -22.87 70.73
N LEU A 614 -69.77 -23.23 69.47
CA LEU A 614 -70.49 -24.28 68.77
C LEU A 614 -69.83 -25.64 69.10
N ASN A 615 -70.47 -26.38 70.00
CA ASN A 615 -70.11 -27.76 70.33
C ASN A 615 -70.28 -28.65 69.08
N CYS A 616 -69.16 -29.09 68.51
CA CYS A 616 -69.09 -29.91 67.31
C CYS A 616 -69.93 -31.22 67.43
N ASP A 617 -70.09 -31.77 68.64
CA ASP A 617 -70.86 -33.00 68.86
C ASP A 617 -72.37 -32.79 68.63
N ALA A 618 -72.88 -31.59 68.89
CA ALA A 618 -74.29 -31.25 68.63
C ALA A 618 -74.58 -31.14 67.12
N ILE A 619 -73.61 -30.67 66.33
CA ILE A 619 -73.76 -30.52 64.87
C ILE A 619 -73.69 -31.89 64.19
N VAL A 620 -72.77 -32.76 64.62
CA VAL A 620 -72.66 -34.13 64.11
C VAL A 620 -73.93 -34.94 64.43
N SER A 621 -74.51 -34.75 65.62
CA SER A 621 -75.82 -35.32 66.00
C SER A 621 -76.97 -34.81 65.10
N MET A 622 -77.03 -33.50 64.82
CA MET A 622 -78.08 -32.92 63.98
C MET A 622 -78.00 -33.37 62.51
N LEU A 623 -76.79 -33.51 61.98
CA LEU A 623 -76.56 -33.95 60.60
C LEU A 623 -76.83 -35.45 60.42
N GLY A 624 -76.49 -36.27 61.42
CA GLY A 624 -76.87 -37.68 61.47
C GLY A 624 -78.40 -37.88 61.44
N ASN A 625 -79.15 -37.08 62.21
CA ASN A 625 -80.63 -37.13 62.23
C ASN A 625 -81.29 -36.66 60.93
N ARG A 626 -80.55 -36.01 60.01
CA ARG A 626 -81.02 -35.64 58.67
C ARG A 626 -80.48 -36.57 57.56
N GLY A 627 -79.86 -37.69 57.92
CA GLY A 627 -79.38 -38.71 56.98
C GLY A 627 -78.03 -38.38 56.33
N ILE A 628 -77.24 -37.48 56.91
CA ILE A 628 -75.94 -37.08 56.38
C ILE A 628 -74.83 -37.73 57.23
N ILE A 629 -74.02 -38.59 56.61
CA ILE A 629 -72.86 -39.24 57.25
C ILE A 629 -71.65 -38.30 57.16
N VAL A 630 -71.02 -37.99 58.28
CA VAL A 630 -69.82 -37.14 58.37
C VAL A 630 -68.64 -38.03 58.81
N GLU A 631 -67.67 -38.23 57.93
CA GLU A 631 -66.41 -38.94 58.25
C GLU A 631 -65.26 -37.95 58.55
N PRO A 632 -64.41 -38.23 59.56
CA PRO A 632 -63.27 -37.38 59.90
C PRO A 632 -62.10 -37.57 58.93
N VAL A 633 -61.64 -36.48 58.30
CA VAL A 633 -60.49 -36.51 57.38
C VAL A 633 -59.18 -36.51 58.17
N SER A 634 -58.43 -37.61 58.05
CA SER A 634 -57.08 -37.80 58.55
C SER A 634 -56.04 -37.08 57.66
N GLN A 635 -55.09 -36.42 58.34
CA GLN A 635 -53.72 -36.03 57.95
C GLN A 635 -53.38 -35.90 56.44
N CYS A 636 -53.27 -34.66 55.96
CA CYS A 636 -52.33 -34.32 54.88
C CYS A 636 -51.16 -33.55 55.50
N GLN A 637 -49.99 -34.19 55.50
CA GLN A 637 -48.74 -33.67 56.05
C GLN A 637 -48.17 -32.51 55.22
N THR A 638 -47.59 -31.58 55.95
CA THR A 638 -46.74 -30.45 55.56
C THR A 638 -45.31 -30.87 55.21
N GLU A 639 -44.61 -29.98 54.47
CA GLU A 639 -43.15 -29.79 54.20
C GLU A 639 -42.84 -29.90 52.69
N GLY A 640 -42.64 -28.82 51.91
CA GLY A 640 -41.58 -27.80 51.94
C GLY A 640 -40.40 -28.31 51.08
N GLU A 641 -40.17 -27.91 49.82
CA GLU A 641 -39.82 -26.59 49.26
C GLU A 641 -40.06 -26.54 47.73
#